data_AF-A0A5C6T735-F1
#
_entry.id   AF-A0A5C6T735-F1
#
_cell.length_a   1.000
_cell.length_b   1.000
_cell.length_c   1.000
_cell.angle_alpha   90.00
_cell.angle_beta   90.00
_cell.angle_gamma   90.00
#
_symmetry.space_group_name_H-M   'P 1'
#
loop_
_entity.id
_entity.type
_entity.pdbx_description
1 polymer ?
#
loop_
_entity_poly.entity_id
_entity_poly.type
_entity_poly.pdbx_seq_one_letter_code
_entity_poly.pdbx_strand_id
1 'polypeptide(L)'
;MTTSTNQLVILPKKVKWQRASRPKVRTGCLTCKVRHLKCDEEKPTCRRCRDGRVKCDGYATPTKNQIQQRASMPVTGYTVSSLNPRIADTSIENCYFHHFHHWTSTQLTCCPGSSNFYLTYVLPLAHSCEPIKHAIIAVGAAHRFYMAGQETCSPLQQLKSLAMQQYNKSIQRIIPHMSMDSAFDLQCTLVCCLLFVAFEGITGRYAESIRHIRAGTKLLSSPLLINSAKEQKMARKLTEMFANLGVEASMFLEDTIIPDIHSGCLDVLQCGDGSDQPFQDLDEAASFLRKLDVETVDIISQTPYTYSMNDDGRIEMCTLEGPEKQELEAKWEEMDAKFEVWSSRFELTKKHIATWECQELTSPQLTYLNLQQAFWRMGMSCGPEDLSEPTPDTAEAFLNAAEIFSQRLITPGQPSFSLDGDLISGLSVVVWSCTEGPHRARALDLLRRLNRREGIWDSKEIVEMHEAALALDDPKLWYNMEIPGGVPGIDESWLFNYYVIGCTHEIQMPLFPTPDANIFLHPLERSLKATSLSETLSTYDEWANTYNQDVEKEEYVAPQLASQDLVTHLGTQISSAKILDAGCGTGLVGEALTKLGASNLHGIDLSPGMLEVAERTGVYQSLNVANLAETLDIPSQSYDAVICVGTMTEGHVGPEAFDEFVRVSKAGGVIVSTIRESVWQAKGYEAKVNGLADKGRVKVVARKREHQRIGAGVYAYFVVLEVQ
;
A
#
# COMPACT_ATOMS: atom_id res chain seq x y z
N MET A 1 -62.82 -21.59 58.08
CA MET A 1 -62.15 -20.35 58.53
C MET A 1 -60.67 -20.52 58.29
N THR A 2 -60.16 -19.78 57.30
CA THR A 2 -58.79 -19.77 56.81
C THR A 2 -57.90 -18.95 57.74
N THR A 3 -56.88 -19.55 58.33
CA THR A 3 -55.80 -18.84 59.03
C THR A 3 -54.47 -19.11 58.32
N SER A 4 -54.17 -18.24 57.37
CA SER A 4 -52.88 -18.12 56.70
C SER A 4 -51.78 -17.73 57.69
N THR A 5 -50.73 -18.53 57.75
CA THR A 5 -49.47 -18.17 58.42
C THR A 5 -48.57 -17.45 57.40
N ASN A 6 -48.36 -16.15 57.61
CA ASN A 6 -47.43 -15.32 56.84
C ASN A 6 -45.98 -15.77 57.11
N GLN A 7 -45.33 -16.40 56.13
CA GLN A 7 -43.87 -16.44 56.06
C GLN A 7 -43.39 -15.28 55.18
N LEU A 8 -42.58 -14.39 55.78
CA LEU A 8 -41.86 -13.33 55.09
C LEU A 8 -40.81 -13.94 54.14
N VAL A 9 -41.09 -13.91 52.84
CA VAL A 9 -40.12 -14.20 51.80
C VAL A 9 -39.21 -12.98 51.61
N ILE A 10 -37.92 -13.12 51.93
CA ILE A 10 -36.90 -12.15 51.52
C ILE A 10 -36.70 -12.31 50.01
N LEU A 11 -37.30 -11.41 49.23
CA LEU A 11 -37.04 -11.32 47.79
C LEU A 11 -35.59 -10.85 47.55
N PRO A 12 -34.80 -11.53 46.71
CA PRO A 12 -33.50 -11.01 46.31
C PRO A 12 -33.68 -9.67 45.59
N LYS A 13 -32.82 -8.69 45.93
CA LYS A 13 -32.79 -7.38 45.28
C LYS A 13 -32.78 -7.57 43.76
N LYS A 14 -33.76 -6.96 43.06
CA LYS A 14 -33.74 -6.83 41.59
C LYS A 14 -32.36 -6.32 41.16
N VAL A 15 -31.63 -7.14 40.42
CA VAL A 15 -30.43 -6.69 39.72
C VAL A 15 -30.86 -5.59 38.76
N LYS A 16 -30.33 -4.38 38.96
CA LYS A 16 -30.51 -3.29 38.00
C LYS A 16 -29.72 -3.68 36.75
N TRP A 17 -30.42 -4.11 35.70
CA TRP A 17 -29.82 -4.28 34.38
C TRP A 17 -29.22 -2.94 33.94
N GLN A 18 -27.89 -2.89 33.84
CA GLN A 18 -27.23 -1.80 33.14
C GLN A 18 -27.46 -1.97 31.64
N ARG A 19 -27.95 -0.92 30.99
CA ARG A 19 -28.21 -0.89 29.55
C ARG A 19 -26.87 -1.03 28.81
N ALA A 20 -26.78 -1.97 27.86
CA ALA A 20 -25.59 -2.17 27.05
C ALA A 20 -25.12 -0.86 26.39
N SER A 21 -23.88 -0.46 26.68
CA SER A 21 -23.24 0.71 26.09
C SER A 21 -22.61 0.32 24.76
N ARG A 22 -23.31 0.58 23.66
CA ARG A 22 -22.73 0.56 22.30
C ARG A 22 -21.95 1.87 22.05
N PRO A 23 -20.89 1.87 21.22
CA PRO A 23 -20.19 3.11 20.84
C PRO A 23 -21.19 4.10 20.21
N LYS A 24 -21.29 5.30 20.77
CA LYS A 24 -22.12 6.37 20.19
C LYS A 24 -21.36 7.02 19.04
N VAL A 25 -21.93 7.02 17.85
CA VAL A 25 -21.46 7.86 16.74
C VAL A 25 -21.56 9.31 17.19
N ARG A 26 -20.41 9.98 17.39
CA ARG A 26 -20.35 11.36 17.91
C ARG A 26 -20.78 12.40 16.87
N THR A 27 -20.84 12.00 15.61
CA THR A 27 -21.08 12.84 14.43
C THR A 27 -22.53 12.82 13.93
N GLY A 28 -23.40 11.93 14.44
CA GLY A 28 -24.80 11.85 13.99
C GLY A 28 -25.64 13.12 14.18
N CYS A 29 -26.69 13.26 13.38
CA CYS A 29 -27.60 14.41 13.43
C CYS A 29 -28.26 14.54 14.81
N LEU A 30 -28.63 15.78 15.18
CA LEU A 30 -29.19 16.11 16.48
C LEU A 30 -30.49 15.33 16.76
N THR A 31 -31.34 15.18 15.74
CA THR A 31 -32.61 14.44 15.86
C THR A 31 -32.39 12.96 16.13
N CYS A 32 -31.45 12.29 15.44
CA CYS A 32 -31.11 10.90 15.71
C CYS A 32 -30.46 10.74 17.10
N LYS A 33 -29.64 11.70 17.54
CA LYS A 33 -29.03 11.70 18.88
C LYS A 33 -30.08 11.81 19.99
N VAL A 34 -31.04 12.73 19.86
CA VAL A 34 -32.16 12.89 20.82
C VAL A 34 -33.02 11.63 20.85
N ARG A 35 -33.26 11.02 19.69
CA ARG A 35 -34.03 9.78 19.58
C ARG A 35 -33.25 8.52 19.98
N HIS A 36 -31.97 8.65 20.34
CA HIS A 36 -31.06 7.54 20.64
C HIS A 36 -30.97 6.48 19.52
N LEU A 37 -31.03 6.93 18.26
CA LEU A 37 -30.91 6.11 17.06
C LEU A 37 -29.55 6.35 16.39
N LYS A 38 -28.96 5.32 15.77
CA LYS A 38 -27.75 5.45 14.94
C LYS A 38 -28.08 6.33 13.72
N CYS A 39 -27.28 7.35 13.43
CA CYS A 39 -27.44 8.20 12.25
C CYS A 39 -26.61 7.63 11.10
N ASP A 40 -27.12 7.73 9.88
CA ASP A 40 -26.43 7.39 8.64
C ASP A 40 -25.57 8.54 8.09
N GLU A 41 -25.67 9.73 8.69
CA GLU A 41 -24.81 10.90 8.44
C GLU A 41 -24.91 11.53 7.02
N GLU A 42 -25.90 11.13 6.22
CA GLU A 42 -26.23 11.75 4.92
C GLU A 42 -26.60 13.25 5.09
N LYS A 43 -26.03 14.14 4.28
CA LYS A 43 -26.27 15.60 4.31
C LYS A 43 -27.10 16.03 3.09
N PRO A 44 -28.03 16.98 3.21
CA PRO A 44 -28.32 17.85 4.37
C PRO A 44 -29.22 17.21 5.45
N THR A 45 -29.88 16.09 5.13
CA THR A 45 -30.77 15.36 6.05
C THR A 45 -30.49 13.86 6.01
N CYS A 46 -30.29 13.23 7.17
CA CYS A 46 -30.01 11.80 7.22
C CYS A 46 -31.23 10.98 6.74
N ARG A 47 -30.97 9.86 6.05
CA ARG A 47 -31.96 8.93 5.51
C ARG A 47 -32.94 8.46 6.58
N ARG A 48 -32.47 8.25 7.81
CA ARG A 48 -33.32 7.79 8.93
C ARG A 48 -34.36 8.82 9.39
N CYS A 49 -34.06 10.11 9.27
CA CYS A 49 -35.03 11.18 9.53
C CYS A 49 -35.98 11.37 8.34
N ARG A 50 -35.47 11.26 7.10
CA ARG A 50 -36.25 11.31 5.86
C ARG A 50 -37.31 10.20 5.82
N ASP A 51 -36.87 8.95 5.97
CA ASP A 51 -37.74 7.77 5.90
C ASP A 51 -38.68 7.69 7.11
N GLY A 52 -38.20 8.16 8.27
CA GLY A 52 -39.00 8.29 9.48
C GLY A 52 -40.03 9.42 9.45
N ARG A 53 -40.05 10.25 8.38
CA ARG A 53 -40.89 11.46 8.26
C ARG A 53 -40.80 12.38 9.49
N VAL A 54 -39.60 12.52 10.07
CA VAL A 54 -39.32 13.42 11.19
C VAL A 54 -38.37 14.52 10.71
N LYS A 55 -38.66 15.78 11.05
CA LYS A 55 -37.78 16.92 10.71
C LYS A 55 -36.38 16.68 11.29
N CYS A 56 -35.36 16.74 10.42
CA CYS A 56 -33.97 16.60 10.81
C CYS A 56 -33.41 17.97 11.20
N ASP A 57 -33.02 18.12 12.46
CA ASP A 57 -32.47 19.35 13.04
C ASP A 57 -30.99 19.58 12.67
N GLY A 58 -30.48 18.80 11.70
CA GLY A 58 -29.13 18.92 11.18
C GLY A 58 -28.05 18.37 12.13
N TYR A 59 -26.81 18.70 11.83
CA TYR A 59 -25.62 18.24 12.54
C TYR A 59 -25.10 19.34 13.46
N ALA A 60 -24.56 18.97 14.63
CA ALA A 60 -24.02 19.95 15.56
C ALA A 60 -22.84 20.69 14.93
N THR A 61 -22.92 22.02 14.84
CA THR A 61 -21.77 22.86 14.49
C THR A 61 -20.83 23.00 15.70
N PRO A 62 -19.50 23.05 15.50
CA PRO A 62 -18.56 23.22 16.61
C PRO A 62 -18.87 24.50 17.39
N THR A 63 -18.95 24.41 18.73
CA THR A 63 -19.17 25.56 19.59
C THR A 63 -17.98 26.52 19.49
N LYS A 64 -18.28 27.82 19.33
CA LYS A 64 -17.32 28.93 19.12
C LYS A 64 -16.14 28.97 20.11
N ASN A 65 -16.25 28.35 21.29
CA ASN A 65 -15.18 28.32 22.30
C ASN A 65 -14.05 27.32 22.00
N GLN A 66 -14.24 26.31 21.13
CA GLN A 66 -13.14 25.43 20.68
C GLN A 66 -12.38 26.00 19.47
N ILE A 67 -12.97 26.96 18.75
CA ILE A 67 -12.35 27.62 17.59
C ILE A 67 -11.30 28.66 18.08
N GLN A 68 -11.52 29.30 19.23
CA GLN A 68 -10.61 30.33 19.74
C GLN A 68 -9.29 29.81 20.33
N GLN A 69 -9.16 28.52 20.66
CA GLN A 69 -7.88 27.94 21.09
C GLN A 69 -7.10 27.25 19.94
N ARG A 70 -7.73 26.97 18.80
CA ARG A 70 -7.07 26.41 17.60
C ARG A 70 -6.66 27.46 16.57
N ALA A 71 -7.26 28.65 16.59
CA ALA A 71 -7.05 29.68 15.56
C ALA A 71 -5.86 30.64 15.81
N SER A 72 -5.01 30.38 16.80
CA SER A 72 -3.92 31.29 17.16
C SER A 72 -2.69 30.57 17.67
N MET A 73 -2.15 29.67 16.86
CA MET A 73 -0.72 29.37 16.92
C MET A 73 -0.05 29.86 15.64
N PRO A 74 0.66 31.00 15.67
CA PRO A 74 1.54 31.34 14.57
C PRO A 74 2.60 30.24 14.52
N VAL A 75 2.79 29.64 13.35
CA VAL A 75 3.91 28.74 13.11
C VAL A 75 5.18 29.61 13.15
N THR A 76 5.74 29.86 14.33
CA THR A 76 7.06 30.49 14.48
C THR A 76 8.10 29.55 13.89
N GLY A 77 9.17 30.11 13.31
CA GLY A 77 10.29 29.32 12.79
C GLY A 77 10.96 28.61 13.96
N TYR A 78 10.69 27.32 14.13
CA TYR A 78 11.41 26.50 15.10
C TYR A 78 12.77 26.16 14.51
N THR A 79 13.83 26.74 15.08
CA THR A 79 15.18 26.23 14.89
C THR A 79 15.24 24.83 15.52
N VAL A 80 15.71 23.85 14.74
CA VAL A 80 15.79 22.42 15.08
C VAL A 80 16.44 22.17 16.46
N SER A 81 17.36 23.03 16.88
CA SER A 81 18.06 22.97 18.17
C SER A 81 17.19 23.12 19.43
N SER A 82 15.90 23.47 19.31
CA SER A 82 14.99 23.68 20.46
C SER A 82 13.91 22.60 20.64
N LEU A 83 13.86 21.60 19.76
CA LEU A 83 12.82 20.56 19.80
C LEU A 83 13.12 19.51 20.87
N ASN A 84 12.08 19.08 21.60
CA ASN A 84 12.22 18.06 22.64
C ASN A 84 12.66 16.73 22.00
N PRO A 85 13.81 16.16 22.38
CA PRO A 85 14.29 14.90 21.79
C PRO A 85 13.39 13.70 22.12
N ARG A 86 12.52 13.80 23.14
CA ARG A 86 11.56 12.74 23.50
C ARG A 86 10.16 13.13 23.05
N ILE A 87 9.68 12.46 22.01
CA ILE A 87 8.37 12.70 21.40
C ILE A 87 7.41 11.51 21.57
N ALA A 88 7.96 10.31 21.77
CA ALA A 88 7.20 9.08 21.86
C ALA A 88 7.22 8.48 23.27
N ASP A 89 6.26 7.60 23.54
CA ASP A 89 6.01 7.05 24.88
C ASP A 89 7.07 6.01 25.28
N THR A 90 7.63 5.30 24.30
CA THR A 90 8.62 4.25 24.53
C THR A 90 10.04 4.64 24.09
N SER A 91 11.05 4.04 24.70
CA SER A 91 12.45 4.24 24.31
C SER A 91 12.72 3.82 22.86
N ILE A 92 12.10 2.72 22.42
CA ILE A 92 12.28 2.18 21.06
C ILE A 92 11.65 3.09 20.00
N GLU A 93 10.47 3.67 20.24
CA GLU A 93 9.86 4.63 19.31
C GLU A 93 10.72 5.89 19.17
N ASN A 94 11.29 6.39 20.27
CA ASN A 94 12.21 7.53 20.22
C ASN A 94 13.50 7.18 19.44
N CYS A 95 14.03 5.95 19.54
CA CYS A 95 15.16 5.51 18.73
C CYS A 95 14.87 5.62 17.21
N TYR A 96 13.67 5.23 16.77
CA TYR A 96 13.30 5.31 15.35
C TYR A 96 12.97 6.73 14.90
N PHE A 97 12.41 7.57 15.78
CA PHE A 97 12.29 8.99 15.52
C PHE A 97 13.67 9.65 15.33
N HIS A 98 14.64 9.32 16.19
CA HIS A 98 16.03 9.80 16.04
C HIS A 98 16.70 9.23 14.78
N HIS A 99 16.45 7.97 14.43
CA HIS A 99 16.92 7.40 13.17
C HIS A 99 16.33 8.15 11.97
N PHE A 100 15.05 8.55 12.05
CA PHE A 100 14.45 9.38 11.02
C PHE A 100 15.17 10.72 10.90
N HIS A 101 15.34 11.44 12.00
CA HIS A 101 15.99 12.75 12.04
C HIS A 101 17.43 12.75 11.54
N HIS A 102 18.24 11.76 11.93
CA HIS A 102 19.67 11.78 11.63
C HIS A 102 20.05 11.10 10.31
N TRP A 103 19.23 10.14 9.83
CA TRP A 103 19.59 9.30 8.70
C TRP A 103 18.52 9.24 7.62
N THR A 104 17.25 9.12 8.00
CA THR A 104 16.20 8.88 6.99
C THR A 104 15.88 10.16 6.23
N SER A 105 15.70 11.28 6.93
CA SER A 105 15.42 12.57 6.30
C SER A 105 16.53 13.06 5.36
N THR A 106 17.78 12.62 5.57
CA THR A 106 18.92 12.98 4.73
C THR A 106 19.11 12.08 3.52
N GLN A 107 18.48 10.90 3.49
CA GLN A 107 18.47 10.01 2.31
C GLN A 107 17.20 10.15 1.47
N LEU A 108 16.07 10.52 2.10
CA LEU A 108 14.82 10.75 1.39
C LEU A 108 14.89 11.88 0.34
N THR A 109 15.85 12.79 0.45
CA THR A 109 16.10 13.84 -0.54
C THR A 109 17.56 14.30 -0.54
N CYS A 110 18.05 14.76 -1.69
CA CYS A 110 19.34 15.39 -1.92
C CYS A 110 19.41 16.85 -1.42
N CYS A 111 18.27 17.45 -1.06
CA CYS A 111 18.22 18.83 -0.56
C CYS A 111 18.84 18.92 0.86
N PRO A 112 19.88 19.76 1.08
CA PRO A 112 20.52 19.92 2.38
C PRO A 112 19.83 20.97 3.27
N GLY A 113 20.14 20.95 4.57
CA GLY A 113 19.84 22.05 5.49
C GLY A 113 18.39 22.55 5.45
N SER A 114 18.21 23.86 5.23
CA SER A 114 16.90 24.51 5.17
C SER A 114 16.08 24.17 3.91
N SER A 115 16.71 23.63 2.87
CA SER A 115 16.02 23.12 1.68
C SER A 115 15.43 21.73 1.92
N ASN A 116 15.94 21.00 2.92
CA ASN A 116 15.41 19.69 3.28
C ASN A 116 13.99 19.83 3.87
N PHE A 117 12.99 19.37 3.12
CA PHE A 117 11.58 19.45 3.51
C PHE A 117 11.29 18.71 4.82
N TYR A 118 11.91 17.55 5.02
CA TYR A 118 11.68 16.72 6.20
C TYR A 118 12.23 17.37 7.47
N LEU A 119 13.41 17.99 7.39
CA LEU A 119 14.00 18.72 8.52
C LEU A 119 13.23 20.01 8.82
N THR A 120 12.85 20.75 7.77
CA THR A 120 12.27 22.10 7.90
C THR A 120 10.80 22.09 8.31
N TYR A 121 10.03 21.10 7.85
CA TYR A 121 8.57 21.06 8.03
C TYR A 121 8.08 19.82 8.75
N VAL A 122 8.50 18.62 8.30
CA VAL A 122 7.93 17.36 8.79
C VAL A 122 8.30 17.08 10.25
N LEU A 123 9.58 17.26 10.63
CA LEU A 123 10.03 17.09 12.00
C LEU A 123 9.34 18.04 12.99
N PRO A 124 9.26 19.37 12.74
CA PRO A 124 8.47 20.25 13.59
C PRO A 124 6.99 19.85 13.70
N LEU A 125 6.35 19.45 12.60
CA LEU A 125 4.94 19.02 12.62
C LEU A 125 4.70 17.76 13.45
N ALA A 126 5.69 16.87 13.58
CA ALA A 126 5.57 15.68 14.40
C ALA A 126 5.24 16.00 15.87
N HIS A 127 5.67 17.17 16.37
CA HIS A 127 5.42 17.57 17.76
C HIS A 127 3.98 18.02 18.01
N SER A 128 3.25 18.43 16.97
CA SER A 128 1.89 18.94 17.05
C SER A 128 0.85 18.05 16.35
N CYS A 129 1.28 17.09 15.54
CA CYS A 129 0.42 16.22 14.73
C CYS A 129 0.71 14.73 14.99
N GLU A 130 -0.20 14.05 15.71
CA GLU A 130 -0.04 12.62 16.04
C GLU A 130 0.10 11.69 14.81
N PRO A 131 -0.67 11.86 13.72
CA PRO A 131 -0.48 11.08 12.50
C PRO A 131 0.95 11.13 11.96
N ILE A 132 1.50 12.35 11.85
CA ILE A 132 2.85 12.57 11.31
C ILE A 132 3.90 11.97 12.25
N LYS A 133 3.75 12.13 13.56
CA LYS A 133 4.63 11.49 14.56
C LYS A 133 4.72 9.98 14.35
N HIS A 134 3.58 9.30 14.22
CA HIS A 134 3.54 7.86 14.02
C HIS A 134 4.10 7.45 12.64
N ALA A 135 3.83 8.22 11.59
CA ALA A 135 4.39 7.98 10.25
C ALA A 135 5.92 8.10 10.24
N ILE A 136 6.48 9.13 10.87
CA ILE A 136 7.95 9.31 11.01
C ILE A 136 8.60 8.11 11.69
N ILE A 137 8.01 7.64 12.80
CA ILE A 137 8.53 6.48 13.54
C ILE A 137 8.46 5.22 12.67
N ALA A 138 7.37 5.03 11.92
CA ALA A 138 7.19 3.91 11.00
C ALA A 138 8.25 3.91 9.90
N VAL A 139 8.44 5.05 9.22
CA VAL A 139 9.43 5.23 8.15
C VAL A 139 10.85 5.08 8.68
N GLY A 140 11.17 5.69 9.83
CA GLY A 140 12.48 5.54 10.48
C GLY A 140 12.78 4.08 10.87
N ALA A 141 11.77 3.33 11.32
CA ALA A 141 11.89 1.90 11.58
C ALA A 141 12.15 1.11 10.29
N ALA A 142 11.29 1.27 9.28
CA ALA A 142 11.43 0.59 7.99
C ALA A 142 12.79 0.86 7.34
N HIS A 143 13.22 2.13 7.29
CA HIS A 143 14.49 2.54 6.71
C HIS A 143 15.69 1.91 7.44
N ARG A 144 15.68 1.88 8.78
CA ARG A 144 16.75 1.25 9.56
C ARG A 144 16.89 -0.24 9.24
N PHE A 145 15.78 -0.93 8.98
CA PHE A 145 15.80 -2.34 8.60
C PHE A 145 16.30 -2.56 7.19
N TYR A 146 15.83 -1.73 6.27
CA TYR A 146 16.28 -1.75 4.89
C TYR A 146 17.81 -1.58 4.85
N MET A 147 18.37 -0.55 5.49
CA MET A 147 19.83 -0.32 5.57
C MET A 147 20.63 -1.47 6.19
N ALA A 148 20.02 -2.33 7.01
CA ALA A 148 20.72 -3.45 7.65
C ALA A 148 21.00 -4.62 6.69
N GLY A 149 20.46 -4.59 5.46
CA GLY A 149 20.81 -5.54 4.39
C GLY A 149 20.44 -7.01 4.67
N GLN A 150 19.54 -7.29 5.61
CA GLN A 150 19.24 -8.67 6.03
C GLN A 150 18.02 -9.25 5.31
N GLU A 151 18.23 -10.40 4.64
CA GLU A 151 17.18 -11.40 4.51
C GLU A 151 16.72 -11.82 5.92
N THR A 152 15.41 -11.88 6.07
CA THR A 152 14.69 -12.05 7.33
C THR A 152 15.05 -13.35 8.06
N CYS A 153 15.77 -13.28 9.18
CA CYS A 153 15.67 -14.33 10.20
C CYS A 153 15.96 -13.86 11.63
N SER A 154 15.05 -14.23 12.53
CA SER A 154 15.18 -14.39 13.98
C SER A 154 14.85 -13.21 14.93
N PRO A 155 15.50 -12.02 14.96
CA PRO A 155 15.09 -10.93 15.88
C PRO A 155 14.13 -9.87 15.26
N LEU A 156 13.88 -9.94 13.95
CA LEU A 156 13.31 -8.86 13.12
C LEU A 156 11.78 -8.86 12.96
N GLN A 157 11.10 -9.94 13.33
CA GLN A 157 9.64 -10.07 13.16
C GLN A 157 8.87 -9.14 14.12
N GLN A 158 9.36 -8.99 15.35
CA GLN A 158 8.81 -8.04 16.33
C GLN A 158 8.98 -6.58 15.90
N LEU A 159 10.00 -6.26 15.09
CA LEU A 159 10.28 -4.89 14.69
C LEU A 159 9.64 -4.50 13.35
N LYS A 160 9.50 -5.43 12.40
CA LYS A 160 8.52 -5.29 11.29
C LYS A 160 7.12 -5.07 11.86
N SER A 161 6.76 -5.78 12.95
CA SER A 161 5.51 -5.56 13.65
C SER A 161 5.41 -4.13 14.22
N LEU A 162 6.49 -3.57 14.77
CA LEU A 162 6.47 -2.20 15.28
C LEU A 162 6.32 -1.16 14.15
N ALA A 163 7.09 -1.29 13.06
CA ALA A 163 7.00 -0.41 11.91
C ALA A 163 5.55 -0.39 11.36
N MET A 164 4.96 -1.57 11.19
CA MET A 164 3.57 -1.74 10.75
C MET A 164 2.55 -1.24 11.78
N GLN A 165 2.78 -1.46 13.08
CA GLN A 165 1.93 -0.93 14.15
C GLN A 165 1.90 0.60 14.13
N GLN A 166 3.06 1.25 13.95
CA GLN A 166 3.14 2.71 13.90
C GLN A 166 2.50 3.26 12.62
N TYR A 167 2.70 2.59 11.48
CA TYR A 167 2.00 2.89 10.24
C TYR A 167 0.47 2.85 10.43
N ASN A 168 -0.06 1.76 11.01
CA ASN A 168 -1.49 1.60 11.29
C ASN A 168 -2.01 2.62 12.33
N LYS A 169 -1.22 2.95 13.36
CA LYS A 169 -1.55 4.03 14.30
C LYS A 169 -1.64 5.37 13.56
N SER A 170 -0.74 5.67 12.63
CA SER A 170 -0.80 6.88 11.83
C SER A 170 -2.10 6.98 11.03
N ILE A 171 -2.47 5.90 10.31
CA ILE A 171 -3.73 5.82 9.57
C ILE A 171 -4.94 6.01 10.50
N GLN A 172 -4.97 5.34 11.66
CA GLN A 172 -6.09 5.51 12.60
C GLN A 172 -6.23 6.96 13.09
N ARG A 173 -5.09 7.65 13.25
CA ARG A 173 -5.05 9.04 13.73
C ARG A 173 -5.28 10.05 12.62
N ILE A 174 -5.12 9.69 11.35
CA ILE A 174 -5.35 10.61 10.22
C ILE A 174 -6.84 10.83 9.94
N ILE A 175 -7.69 9.85 10.29
CA ILE A 175 -9.15 9.88 10.01
C ILE A 175 -9.83 11.19 10.45
N PRO A 176 -9.56 11.75 11.65
CA PRO A 176 -10.12 13.04 12.05
C PRO A 176 -9.65 14.24 11.22
N HIS A 177 -8.51 14.16 10.54
CA HIS A 177 -7.99 15.19 9.64
C HIS A 177 -8.54 15.06 8.21
N MET A 178 -9.11 13.91 7.85
CA MET A 178 -9.71 13.65 6.52
C MET A 178 -10.99 14.46 6.25
N SER A 179 -11.55 15.16 7.25
CA SER A 179 -12.62 16.13 6.99
C SER A 179 -12.13 17.36 6.20
N MET A 180 -10.81 17.59 6.15
CA MET A 180 -10.16 18.67 5.41
C MET A 180 -10.78 20.05 5.71
N ASP A 181 -11.14 20.28 6.96
CA ASP A 181 -11.82 21.51 7.39
C ASP A 181 -10.87 22.72 7.48
N SER A 182 -9.55 22.51 7.38
CA SER A 182 -8.52 23.54 7.47
C SER A 182 -7.30 23.27 6.57
N ALA A 183 -6.54 24.31 6.23
CA ALA A 183 -5.25 24.18 5.52
C ALA A 183 -4.27 23.27 6.27
N PHE A 184 -4.26 23.34 7.60
CA PHE A 184 -3.44 22.50 8.45
C PHE A 184 -3.80 21.01 8.30
N ASP A 185 -5.09 20.67 8.30
CA ASP A 185 -5.53 19.27 8.15
C ASP A 185 -5.18 18.72 6.76
N LEU A 186 -5.33 19.54 5.73
CA LEU A 186 -4.92 19.20 4.36
C LEU A 186 -3.40 18.97 4.26
N GLN A 187 -2.59 19.89 4.77
CA GLN A 187 -1.13 19.75 4.78
C GLN A 187 -0.66 18.55 5.60
N CYS A 188 -1.30 18.28 6.74
CA CYS A 188 -0.98 17.10 7.54
C CYS A 188 -1.30 15.80 6.78
N THR A 189 -2.40 15.80 6.04
CA THR A 189 -2.79 14.65 5.21
C THR A 189 -1.80 14.43 4.08
N LEU A 190 -1.42 15.48 3.35
CA LEU A 190 -0.41 15.44 2.29
C LEU A 190 0.95 14.95 2.80
N VAL A 191 1.41 15.44 3.96
CA VAL A 191 2.65 14.96 4.59
C VAL A 191 2.57 13.49 4.96
N CYS A 192 1.42 13.01 5.47
CA CYS A 192 1.24 11.60 5.76
C CYS A 192 1.26 10.76 4.49
N CYS A 193 0.59 11.18 3.40
CA CYS A 193 0.67 10.51 2.10
C CYS A 193 2.13 10.38 1.64
N LEU A 194 2.92 11.46 1.69
CA LEU A 194 4.33 11.43 1.32
C LEU A 194 5.17 10.47 2.19
N LEU A 195 4.94 10.46 3.50
CA LEU A 195 5.62 9.52 4.41
C LEU A 195 5.18 8.07 4.16
N PHE A 196 3.93 7.84 3.76
CA PHE A 196 3.46 6.52 3.37
C PHE A 196 4.06 6.08 2.04
N VAL A 197 4.21 6.96 1.04
CA VAL A 197 5.00 6.66 -0.18
C VAL A 197 6.40 6.17 0.20
N ALA A 198 7.10 6.89 1.09
CA ALA A 198 8.42 6.45 1.57
C ALA A 198 8.37 5.07 2.26
N PHE A 199 7.40 4.85 3.15
CA PHE A 199 7.24 3.57 3.85
C PHE A 199 6.99 2.42 2.88
N GLU A 200 6.06 2.61 1.95
CA GLU A 200 5.68 1.61 0.95
C GLU A 200 6.86 1.29 0.02
N GLY A 201 7.53 2.31 -0.54
CA GLY A 201 8.73 2.15 -1.38
C GLY A 201 9.88 1.44 -0.67
N ILE A 202 10.20 1.81 0.57
CA ILE A 202 11.22 1.12 1.38
C ILE A 202 10.85 -0.37 1.58
N THR A 203 9.56 -0.66 1.76
CA THR A 203 9.09 -2.05 1.95
C THR A 203 8.87 -2.83 0.66
N GLY A 204 9.06 -2.21 -0.52
CA GLY A 204 8.83 -2.84 -1.83
C GLY A 204 7.35 -3.04 -2.18
N ARG A 205 6.44 -2.27 -1.58
CA ARG A 205 4.99 -2.35 -1.82
C ARG A 205 4.54 -1.25 -2.78
N TYR A 206 5.01 -1.31 -4.02
CA TYR A 206 4.89 -0.22 -5.00
C TYR A 206 3.44 0.15 -5.34
N ALA A 207 2.52 -0.82 -5.42
CA ALA A 207 1.10 -0.54 -5.67
C ALA A 207 0.47 0.37 -4.59
N GLU A 208 0.82 0.17 -3.32
CA GLU A 208 0.35 1.04 -2.24
C GLU A 208 1.04 2.41 -2.29
N SER A 209 2.32 2.44 -2.64
CA SER A 209 3.06 3.69 -2.89
C SER A 209 2.31 4.56 -3.92
N ILE A 210 1.94 3.96 -5.06
CA ILE A 210 1.19 4.60 -6.14
C ILE A 210 -0.18 5.09 -5.67
N ARG A 211 -0.90 4.32 -4.83
CA ARG A 211 -2.17 4.77 -4.24
C ARG A 211 -2.00 6.04 -3.40
N HIS A 212 -0.92 6.13 -2.62
CA HIS A 212 -0.63 7.34 -1.83
C HIS A 212 -0.21 8.53 -2.69
N ILE A 213 0.51 8.29 -3.80
CA ILE A 213 0.82 9.32 -4.80
C ILE A 213 -0.48 9.85 -5.41
N ARG A 214 -1.35 8.97 -5.95
CA ARG A 214 -2.66 9.36 -6.53
C ARG A 214 -3.52 10.14 -5.53
N ALA A 215 -3.60 9.66 -4.29
CA ALA A 215 -4.36 10.34 -3.25
C ALA A 215 -3.79 11.72 -2.94
N GLY A 216 -2.45 11.85 -2.81
CA GLY A 216 -1.77 13.12 -2.57
C GLY A 216 -1.95 14.11 -3.72
N THR A 217 -1.71 13.67 -4.96
CA THR A 217 -1.87 14.47 -6.17
C THR A 217 -3.29 15.04 -6.29
N LYS A 218 -4.32 14.23 -6.04
CA LYS A 218 -5.72 14.68 -6.04
C LYS A 218 -6.02 15.75 -4.99
N LEU A 219 -5.34 15.71 -3.84
CA LEU A 219 -5.52 16.68 -2.76
C LEU A 219 -4.87 18.04 -3.04
N LEU A 220 -3.88 18.10 -3.94
CA LEU A 220 -3.18 19.34 -4.29
C LEU A 220 -4.08 20.34 -5.03
N SER A 221 -5.12 19.87 -5.73
CA SER A 221 -6.11 20.73 -6.41
C SER A 221 -7.07 21.44 -5.43
N SER A 222 -6.95 21.21 -4.12
CA SER A 222 -7.85 21.80 -3.12
C SER A 222 -7.55 23.30 -2.90
N PRO A 223 -8.57 24.19 -2.99
CA PRO A 223 -8.38 25.63 -2.78
C PRO A 223 -7.99 25.99 -1.34
N LEU A 224 -8.12 25.05 -0.40
CA LEU A 224 -7.73 25.24 1.00
C LEU A 224 -6.21 25.18 1.22
N LEU A 225 -5.43 24.76 0.22
CA LEU A 225 -3.99 24.55 0.34
C LEU A 225 -3.21 25.85 0.57
N ILE A 226 -3.72 26.99 0.10
CA ILE A 226 -3.06 28.29 0.11
C ILE A 226 -3.86 29.29 0.95
N ASN A 227 -3.52 29.44 2.23
CA ASN A 227 -4.17 30.42 3.13
C ASN A 227 -3.20 31.47 3.72
N SER A 228 -1.89 31.29 3.62
CA SER A 228 -0.87 32.24 4.09
C SER A 228 0.47 32.06 3.37
N ALA A 229 1.35 33.06 3.44
CA ALA A 229 2.67 33.02 2.79
C ALA A 229 3.56 31.86 3.27
N LYS A 230 3.43 31.43 4.53
CA LYS A 230 4.17 30.28 5.07
C LYS A 230 3.60 28.95 4.59
N GLU A 231 2.27 28.85 4.54
CA GLU A 231 1.56 27.70 3.98
C GLU A 231 1.84 27.57 2.47
N GLN A 232 2.04 28.67 1.76
CA GLN A 232 2.46 28.67 0.35
C GLN A 232 3.82 28.02 0.12
N LYS A 233 4.83 28.27 0.98
CA LYS A 233 6.16 27.66 0.79
C LYS A 233 6.10 26.14 1.02
N MET A 234 5.35 25.69 2.02
CA MET A 234 5.15 24.27 2.28
C MET A 234 4.33 23.59 1.19
N ALA A 235 3.24 24.22 0.76
CA ALA A 235 2.40 23.76 -0.34
C ALA A 235 3.21 23.60 -1.63
N ARG A 236 4.03 24.60 -2.00
CA ARG A 236 4.91 24.51 -3.17
C ARG A 236 5.85 23.31 -3.10
N LYS A 237 6.55 23.11 -1.98
CA LYS A 237 7.43 21.94 -1.79
C LYS A 237 6.65 20.61 -1.89
N LEU A 238 5.47 20.53 -1.28
CA LEU A 238 4.61 19.34 -1.41
C LEU A 238 4.22 19.09 -2.87
N THR A 239 3.81 20.13 -3.61
CA THR A 239 3.48 20.03 -5.03
C THR A 239 4.68 19.55 -5.85
N GLU A 240 5.88 20.11 -5.64
CA GLU A 240 7.11 19.70 -6.33
C GLU A 240 7.46 18.22 -6.08
N MET A 241 7.29 17.76 -4.83
CA MET A 241 7.60 16.38 -4.45
C MET A 241 6.58 15.37 -5.01
N PHE A 242 5.28 15.68 -4.95
CA PHE A 242 4.25 14.84 -5.56
C PHE A 242 4.34 14.86 -7.10
N ALA A 243 4.71 16.00 -7.69
CA ALA A 243 5.02 16.06 -9.11
C ALA A 243 6.20 15.15 -9.47
N ASN A 244 7.28 15.12 -8.66
CA ASN A 244 8.40 14.18 -8.86
C ASN A 244 7.89 12.75 -8.96
N LEU A 245 7.19 12.35 -7.90
CA LEU A 245 6.77 10.99 -7.68
C LEU A 245 5.73 10.58 -8.72
N GLY A 246 4.89 11.53 -9.13
CA GLY A 246 3.91 11.36 -10.22
C GLY A 246 4.56 11.15 -11.57
N VAL A 247 5.55 11.97 -11.95
CA VAL A 247 6.32 11.82 -13.20
C VAL A 247 7.01 10.45 -13.23
N GLU A 248 7.78 10.13 -12.19
CA GLU A 248 8.49 8.85 -12.08
C GLU A 248 7.52 7.65 -12.04
N ALA A 249 6.37 7.78 -11.39
CA ALA A 249 5.36 6.72 -11.34
C ALA A 249 4.65 6.51 -12.68
N SER A 250 4.43 7.59 -13.43
CA SER A 250 3.76 7.53 -14.74
C SER A 250 4.55 6.63 -15.69
N MET A 251 5.88 6.54 -15.54
CA MET A 251 6.73 5.63 -16.33
C MET A 251 6.35 4.15 -16.22
N PHE A 252 5.55 3.72 -15.24
CA PHE A 252 5.15 2.32 -15.05
C PHE A 252 3.64 2.09 -15.13
N LEU A 253 2.85 3.11 -15.44
CA LEU A 253 1.40 3.04 -15.38
C LEU A 253 0.81 3.36 -16.73
N GLU A 254 -0.38 2.85 -17.03
CA GLU A 254 -1.18 3.27 -18.18
C GLU A 254 -1.67 4.72 -18.08
N ASP A 255 -1.91 5.24 -16.87
CA ASP A 255 -2.42 6.60 -16.60
C ASP A 255 -1.35 7.51 -15.98
N THR A 256 -1.41 8.81 -16.28
CA THR A 256 -0.54 9.80 -15.65
C THR A 256 -1.03 10.22 -14.27
N ILE A 257 -0.09 10.39 -13.33
CA ILE A 257 -0.39 10.84 -11.95
C ILE A 257 0.28 12.20 -11.68
N ILE A 258 0.13 13.13 -12.62
CA ILE A 258 0.67 14.48 -12.46
C ILE A 258 -0.36 15.43 -11.80
N PRO A 259 0.06 16.36 -10.92
CA PRO A 259 -0.83 17.41 -10.40
C PRO A 259 -1.34 18.31 -11.52
N ASP A 260 -2.54 18.85 -11.37
CA ASP A 260 -3.11 19.82 -12.30
C ASP A 260 -2.18 21.06 -12.42
N ILE A 261 -1.55 21.19 -13.59
CA ILE A 261 -0.58 22.23 -13.91
C ILE A 261 -1.26 23.61 -13.91
N HIS A 262 -2.57 23.65 -14.20
CA HIS A 262 -3.37 24.87 -14.30
C HIS A 262 -3.95 25.32 -12.95
N SER A 263 -3.73 24.56 -11.86
CA SER A 263 -4.35 24.84 -10.55
C SER A 263 -3.74 26.03 -9.80
N GLY A 264 -2.89 26.85 -10.45
CA GLY A 264 -2.29 28.06 -9.90
C GLY A 264 -1.12 27.85 -8.93
N CYS A 265 -0.91 26.63 -8.42
CA CYS A 265 0.17 26.33 -7.46
C CYS A 265 1.54 26.17 -8.14
N LEU A 266 1.55 25.74 -9.41
CA LEU A 266 2.71 25.71 -10.32
C LEU A 266 2.89 27.02 -11.11
N ASP A 267 1.83 27.82 -11.31
CA ASP A 267 1.88 29.13 -11.98
C ASP A 267 2.75 30.17 -11.26
N VAL A 268 3.03 29.98 -9.96
CA VAL A 268 3.91 30.89 -9.19
C VAL A 268 5.39 30.78 -9.63
N LEU A 269 5.73 29.80 -10.48
CA LEU A 269 7.08 29.53 -10.99
C LEU A 269 7.26 29.99 -12.46
N GLN A 270 6.59 31.08 -12.88
CA GLN A 270 6.80 31.63 -14.22
C GLN A 270 8.28 31.90 -14.47
N CYS A 271 8.79 31.43 -15.61
CA CYS A 271 10.11 31.80 -16.10
C CYS A 271 10.09 33.31 -16.32
N GLY A 272 10.78 34.02 -15.42
CA GLY A 272 11.15 35.40 -15.70
C GLY A 272 11.89 35.43 -17.03
N ASP A 273 11.68 36.52 -17.76
CA ASP A 273 12.40 36.97 -18.95
C ASP A 273 13.94 37.04 -18.82
N GLY A 274 14.51 36.66 -17.67
CA GLY A 274 15.93 36.73 -17.36
C GLY A 274 16.75 35.53 -17.82
N SER A 275 16.75 35.21 -19.13
CA SER A 275 17.63 34.18 -19.72
C SER A 275 19.12 34.39 -19.38
N ASP A 276 19.50 35.64 -19.13
CA ASP A 276 20.89 36.06 -18.92
C ASP A 276 21.30 36.15 -17.44
N GLN A 277 20.45 35.71 -16.51
CA GLN A 277 20.71 35.79 -15.07
C GLN A 277 20.77 34.40 -14.42
N PRO A 278 21.68 34.17 -13.45
CA PRO A 278 21.69 32.93 -12.67
C PRO A 278 20.37 32.79 -11.89
N PHE A 279 20.01 31.56 -11.54
CA PHE A 279 19.01 31.28 -10.51
C PHE A 279 19.49 31.85 -9.17
N GLN A 280 18.54 32.23 -8.32
CA GLN A 280 18.78 32.74 -6.98
C GLN A 280 19.51 31.69 -6.12
N ASP A 281 19.11 30.42 -6.25
CA ASP A 281 19.67 29.28 -5.54
C ASP A 281 19.37 27.97 -6.29
N LEU A 282 19.88 26.84 -5.77
CA LEU A 282 19.65 25.52 -6.33
C LEU A 282 18.19 25.04 -6.17
N ASP A 283 17.44 25.59 -5.22
CA ASP A 283 16.02 25.27 -5.04
C ASP A 283 15.21 25.84 -6.20
N GLU A 284 15.45 27.09 -6.59
CA GLU A 284 14.82 27.69 -7.77
C GLU A 284 15.15 26.89 -9.03
N ALA A 285 16.41 26.54 -9.25
CA ALA A 285 16.81 25.73 -10.40
C ALA A 285 16.06 24.38 -10.46
N ALA A 286 15.94 23.68 -9.33
CA ALA A 286 15.22 22.42 -9.23
C ALA A 286 13.71 22.56 -9.50
N SER A 287 13.07 23.59 -8.92
CA SER A 287 11.64 23.87 -9.13
C SER A 287 11.32 24.14 -10.61
N PHE A 288 12.21 24.86 -11.31
CA PHE A 288 12.05 25.13 -12.73
C PHE A 288 12.18 23.88 -13.59
N LEU A 289 13.19 23.03 -13.32
CA LEU A 289 13.35 21.78 -14.07
C LEU A 289 12.15 20.85 -13.85
N ARG A 290 11.63 20.79 -12.61
CA ARG A 290 10.43 20.02 -12.28
C ARG A 290 9.20 20.47 -13.07
N LYS A 291 9.08 21.75 -13.37
CA LYS A 291 8.01 22.24 -14.22
C LYS A 291 8.13 21.70 -15.65
N LEU A 292 9.35 21.63 -16.18
CA LEU A 292 9.60 21.02 -17.49
C LEU A 292 9.28 19.52 -17.48
N ASP A 293 9.60 18.79 -16.41
CA ASP A 293 9.26 17.36 -16.26
C ASP A 293 7.74 17.15 -16.42
N VAL A 294 6.96 17.98 -15.71
CA VAL A 294 5.49 17.89 -15.69
C VAL A 294 4.89 18.31 -17.03
N GLU A 295 5.36 19.41 -17.65
CA GLU A 295 4.91 19.83 -18.99
C GLU A 295 5.22 18.75 -20.05
N THR A 296 6.37 18.10 -19.94
CA THR A 296 6.77 17.02 -20.86
C THR A 296 5.80 15.84 -20.74
N VAL A 297 5.57 15.33 -19.53
CA VAL A 297 4.62 14.22 -19.30
C VAL A 297 3.20 14.58 -19.75
N ASP A 298 2.77 15.84 -19.61
CA ASP A 298 1.47 16.31 -20.09
C ASP A 298 1.38 16.28 -21.63
N ILE A 299 2.38 16.84 -22.33
CA ILE A 299 2.47 16.80 -23.81
C ILE A 299 2.41 15.35 -24.30
N ILE A 300 3.22 14.50 -23.69
CA ILE A 300 3.29 13.06 -23.95
C ILE A 300 1.91 12.41 -23.81
N SER A 301 1.23 12.63 -22.69
CA SER A 301 -0.06 11.99 -22.39
C SER A 301 -1.21 12.40 -23.31
N GLN A 302 -1.10 13.57 -23.95
CA GLN A 302 -2.15 14.14 -24.80
C GLN A 302 -2.00 13.77 -26.29
N THR A 303 -0.90 13.14 -26.67
CA THR A 303 -0.56 12.90 -28.08
C THR A 303 -1.22 11.60 -28.58
N PRO A 304 -1.73 11.49 -29.83
CA PRO A 304 -2.57 10.36 -30.26
C PRO A 304 -1.81 9.35 -31.13
N TYR A 305 -1.02 8.44 -30.55
CA TYR A 305 -0.33 7.45 -31.36
C TYR A 305 -1.25 6.25 -31.67
N THR A 306 -1.09 5.64 -32.84
CA THR A 306 -1.89 4.48 -33.28
C THR A 306 -1.01 3.26 -33.51
N TYR A 307 -1.58 2.06 -33.36
CA TYR A 307 -0.88 0.79 -33.56
C TYR A 307 -1.47 0.04 -34.75
N SER A 308 -0.60 -0.60 -35.54
CA SER A 308 -1.00 -1.53 -36.59
C SER A 308 -0.39 -2.90 -36.32
N MET A 309 -1.16 -3.97 -36.54
CA MET A 309 -0.64 -5.32 -36.51
C MET A 309 -0.21 -5.68 -37.93
N ASN A 310 1.07 -5.99 -38.10
CA ASN A 310 1.64 -6.44 -39.35
C ASN A 310 1.19 -7.87 -39.68
N ASP A 311 1.32 -8.25 -40.94
CA ASP A 311 0.92 -9.57 -41.46
C ASP A 311 1.64 -10.75 -40.76
N ASP A 312 2.74 -10.49 -40.04
CA ASP A 312 3.51 -11.46 -39.26
C ASP A 312 3.13 -11.50 -37.76
N GLY A 313 2.08 -10.78 -37.36
CA GLY A 313 1.61 -10.70 -35.98
C GLY A 313 2.41 -9.74 -35.10
N ARG A 314 3.34 -8.95 -35.68
CA ARG A 314 4.08 -7.91 -34.95
C ARG A 314 3.24 -6.64 -34.84
N ILE A 315 3.26 -6.00 -33.68
CA ILE A 315 2.66 -4.68 -33.49
C ILE A 315 3.68 -3.64 -33.96
N GLU A 316 3.37 -2.89 -35.01
CA GLU A 316 4.13 -1.75 -35.49
C GLU A 316 3.40 -0.47 -35.08
N MET A 317 4.11 0.41 -34.37
CA MET A 317 3.65 1.74 -34.02
C MET A 317 3.51 2.57 -35.28
N CYS A 318 2.31 3.04 -35.58
CA CYS A 318 2.11 3.99 -36.66
C CYS A 318 2.73 5.32 -36.22
N THR A 319 3.77 5.75 -36.91
CA THR A 319 4.29 7.10 -36.80
C THR A 319 3.16 8.10 -37.03
N LEU A 320 3.08 9.15 -36.21
CA LEU A 320 2.17 10.26 -36.50
C LEU A 320 2.47 10.78 -37.90
N GLU A 321 1.43 11.07 -38.68
CA GLU A 321 1.59 11.61 -40.02
C GLU A 321 0.86 12.94 -40.16
N GLY A 322 1.41 13.84 -40.98
CA GLY A 322 0.76 15.08 -41.34
C GLY A 322 0.73 16.12 -40.19
N PRO A 323 -0.41 16.77 -39.90
CA PRO A 323 -0.46 17.92 -38.98
C PRO A 323 -0.15 17.58 -37.52
N GLU A 324 -0.51 16.38 -37.05
CA GLU A 324 -0.34 15.97 -35.65
C GLU A 324 1.14 15.77 -35.30
N LYS A 325 1.91 15.19 -36.23
CA LYS A 325 3.37 15.11 -36.16
C LYS A 325 4.01 16.49 -36.07
N GLN A 326 3.62 17.41 -36.95
CA GLN A 326 4.17 18.77 -36.96
C GLN A 326 3.85 19.53 -35.66
N GLU A 327 2.67 19.29 -35.08
CA GLU A 327 2.30 19.87 -33.79
C GLU A 327 3.16 19.30 -32.64
N LEU A 328 3.40 17.99 -32.63
CA LEU A 328 4.27 17.35 -31.64
C LEU A 328 5.72 17.83 -31.77
N GLU A 329 6.26 17.86 -33.00
CA GLU A 329 7.60 18.38 -33.29
C GLU A 329 7.74 19.84 -32.82
N ALA A 330 6.75 20.69 -33.08
CA ALA A 330 6.76 22.08 -32.61
C ALA A 330 6.70 22.19 -31.07
N LYS A 331 5.89 21.36 -30.40
CA LYS A 331 5.86 21.30 -28.92
C LYS A 331 7.20 20.82 -28.36
N TRP A 332 7.85 19.86 -29.03
CA TRP A 332 9.15 19.34 -28.62
C TRP A 332 10.27 20.37 -28.80
N GLU A 333 10.28 21.10 -29.93
CA GLU A 333 11.20 22.24 -30.14
C GLU A 333 11.01 23.34 -29.08
N GLU A 334 9.77 23.59 -28.65
CA GLU A 334 9.49 24.52 -27.55
C GLU A 334 10.07 24.01 -26.22
N MET A 335 9.94 22.71 -25.93
CA MET A 335 10.52 22.09 -24.73
C MET A 335 12.04 22.20 -24.74
N ASP A 336 12.69 21.86 -25.85
CA ASP A 336 14.15 21.96 -26.01
C ASP A 336 14.61 23.41 -25.80
N ALA A 337 13.93 24.38 -26.39
CA ALA A 337 14.23 25.81 -26.18
C ALA A 337 14.09 26.23 -24.71
N LYS A 338 13.05 25.78 -24.01
CA LYS A 338 12.88 26.04 -22.56
C LYS A 338 13.98 25.38 -21.73
N PHE A 339 14.35 24.15 -22.06
CA PHE A 339 15.44 23.43 -21.40
C PHE A 339 16.78 24.12 -21.63
N GLU A 340 17.08 24.62 -22.82
CA GLU A 340 18.33 25.33 -23.10
C GLU A 340 18.43 26.67 -22.35
N VAL A 341 17.30 27.37 -22.17
CA VAL A 341 17.24 28.54 -21.28
C VAL A 341 17.54 28.13 -19.83
N TRP A 342 16.92 27.06 -19.35
CA TRP A 342 17.18 26.54 -18.00
C TRP A 342 18.64 26.14 -17.82
N SER A 343 19.19 25.38 -18.76
CA SER A 343 20.56 24.89 -18.79
C SER A 343 21.55 26.04 -18.77
N SER A 344 21.34 27.07 -19.59
CA SER A 344 22.15 28.29 -19.63
C SER A 344 22.15 29.04 -18.29
N ARG A 345 20.96 29.23 -17.69
CA ARG A 345 20.83 29.85 -16.36
C ARG A 345 21.51 29.00 -15.27
N PHE A 346 21.41 27.67 -15.36
CA PHE A 346 22.05 26.76 -14.42
C PHE A 346 23.59 26.83 -14.52
N GLU A 347 24.15 26.93 -15.73
CA GLU A 347 25.60 27.17 -15.91
C GLU A 347 26.06 28.49 -15.28
N LEU A 348 25.29 29.58 -15.43
CA LEU A 348 25.56 30.84 -14.75
C LEU A 348 25.49 30.69 -13.23
N THR A 349 24.53 29.92 -12.74
CA THR A 349 24.34 29.63 -11.30
C THR A 349 25.53 28.85 -10.74
N LYS A 350 26.02 27.83 -11.46
CA LYS A 350 27.23 27.08 -11.08
C LYS A 350 28.45 28.00 -10.96
N LYS A 351 28.64 28.93 -11.92
CA LYS A 351 29.71 29.94 -11.86
C LYS A 351 29.54 30.87 -10.67
N HIS A 352 28.31 31.29 -10.37
CA HIS A 352 28.01 32.17 -9.25
C HIS A 352 28.28 31.49 -7.90
N ILE A 353 27.78 30.27 -7.70
CA ILE A 353 27.99 29.49 -6.47
C ILE A 353 29.47 29.13 -6.29
N ALA A 354 30.22 28.90 -7.36
CA ALA A 354 31.67 28.67 -7.27
C ALA A 354 32.44 29.87 -6.67
N THR A 355 31.85 31.07 -6.63
CA THR A 355 32.42 32.24 -5.94
C THR A 355 32.08 32.30 -4.45
N TRP A 356 31.13 31.47 -3.99
CA TRP A 356 30.78 31.34 -2.57
C TRP A 356 31.77 30.38 -1.88
N GLU A 357 31.82 30.39 -0.55
CA GLU A 357 32.75 29.54 0.22
C GLU A 357 32.65 28.06 -0.21
N CYS A 358 33.79 27.38 -0.28
CA CYS A 358 34.06 26.06 -0.88
C CYS A 358 33.09 24.90 -0.52
N GLN A 359 32.20 25.09 0.46
CA GLN A 359 31.23 24.07 0.93
C GLN A 359 30.11 23.78 -0.09
N GLU A 360 29.67 24.74 -0.92
CA GLU A 360 28.55 24.52 -1.86
C GLU A 360 28.92 23.71 -3.12
N LEU A 361 30.18 23.72 -3.54
CA LEU A 361 30.68 22.94 -4.68
C LEU A 361 30.59 21.42 -4.46
N THR A 362 30.44 20.98 -3.21
CA THR A 362 30.26 19.56 -2.85
C THR A 362 28.82 19.20 -2.47
N SER A 363 27.87 20.13 -2.66
CA SER A 363 26.46 19.94 -2.34
C SER A 363 25.87 18.71 -3.06
N PRO A 364 25.18 17.81 -2.34
CA PRO A 364 24.46 16.69 -2.95
C PRO A 364 23.43 17.17 -3.98
N GLN A 365 22.71 18.26 -3.69
CA GLN A 365 21.72 18.87 -4.58
C GLN A 365 22.35 19.37 -5.88
N LEU A 366 23.54 19.98 -5.83
CA LEU A 366 24.26 20.42 -7.03
C LEU A 366 24.65 19.23 -7.91
N THR A 367 25.11 18.14 -7.29
CA THR A 367 25.48 16.93 -8.04
C THR A 367 24.26 16.28 -8.67
N TYR A 368 23.15 16.24 -7.95
CA TYR A 368 21.87 15.76 -8.47
C TYR A 368 21.37 16.60 -9.64
N LEU A 369 21.39 17.94 -9.56
CA LEU A 369 20.99 18.81 -10.67
C LEU A 369 21.90 18.67 -11.91
N ASN A 370 23.19 18.37 -11.73
CA ASN A 370 24.06 18.05 -12.87
C ASN A 370 23.68 16.72 -13.54
N LEU A 371 23.28 15.70 -12.74
CA LEU A 371 22.74 14.45 -13.27
C LEU A 371 21.46 14.70 -14.07
N GLN A 372 20.51 15.47 -13.51
CA GLN A 372 19.25 15.79 -14.18
C GLN A 372 19.48 16.61 -15.46
N GLN A 373 20.38 17.60 -15.46
CA GLN A 373 20.77 18.34 -16.67
C GLN A 373 21.30 17.40 -17.76
N ALA A 374 22.15 16.43 -17.39
CA ALA A 374 22.70 15.48 -18.36
C ALA A 374 21.63 14.50 -18.87
N PHE A 375 20.72 14.05 -18.00
CA PHE A 375 19.61 13.17 -18.38
C PHE A 375 18.65 13.87 -19.35
N TRP A 376 18.27 15.10 -19.04
CA TRP A 376 17.44 15.92 -19.93
C TRP A 376 18.08 16.14 -21.30
N ARG A 377 19.37 16.49 -21.33
CA ARG A 377 20.09 16.67 -22.61
C ARG A 377 20.14 15.37 -23.41
N MET A 378 20.28 14.22 -22.76
CA MET A 378 20.19 12.91 -23.40
C MET A 378 18.78 12.69 -23.97
N GLY A 379 17.73 12.96 -23.18
CA GLY A 379 16.33 12.83 -23.60
C GLY A 379 15.95 13.73 -24.77
N MET A 380 16.36 15.01 -24.77
CA MET A 380 16.12 15.93 -25.89
C MET A 380 16.87 15.55 -27.17
N SER A 381 17.97 14.80 -27.05
CA SER A 381 18.70 14.28 -28.21
C SER A 381 17.97 13.13 -28.92
N CYS A 382 17.03 12.49 -28.23
CA CYS A 382 16.09 11.54 -28.81
C CYS A 382 14.90 12.34 -29.39
N GLY A 383 14.60 12.15 -30.67
CA GLY A 383 13.51 12.89 -31.32
C GLY A 383 12.13 12.55 -30.74
N PRO A 384 11.09 13.37 -31.01
CA PRO A 384 9.77 13.25 -30.38
C PRO A 384 8.97 12.00 -30.75
N GLU A 385 9.36 11.28 -31.81
CA GLU A 385 8.61 10.14 -32.36
C GLU A 385 9.40 8.84 -32.35
N ASP A 386 10.71 8.90 -32.13
CA ASP A 386 11.58 7.83 -32.56
C ASP A 386 12.39 7.23 -31.43
N LEU A 387 12.41 5.89 -31.45
CA LEU A 387 13.30 4.95 -30.76
C LEU A 387 14.79 5.16 -31.13
N SER A 388 15.11 6.37 -31.59
CA SER A 388 16.43 6.89 -31.91
C SER A 388 17.32 6.81 -30.68
N GLU A 389 18.51 6.27 -30.89
CA GLU A 389 19.49 6.20 -29.81
C GLU A 389 19.91 7.62 -29.44
N PRO A 390 20.08 7.90 -28.13
CA PRO A 390 20.69 9.15 -27.75
C PRO A 390 22.05 9.27 -28.42
N THR A 391 22.43 10.50 -28.76
CA THR A 391 23.75 10.71 -29.36
C THR A 391 24.84 10.19 -28.39
N PRO A 392 25.88 9.49 -28.87
CA PRO A 392 26.89 8.89 -27.99
C PRO A 392 27.49 9.88 -26.98
N ASP A 393 27.72 11.13 -27.41
CA ASP A 393 28.25 12.19 -26.54
C ASP A 393 27.31 12.53 -25.38
N THR A 394 25.99 12.52 -25.59
CA THR A 394 25.01 12.79 -24.53
C THR A 394 24.85 11.63 -23.57
N ALA A 395 24.87 10.38 -24.07
CA ALA A 395 24.86 9.19 -23.24
C ALA A 395 26.13 9.10 -22.37
N GLU A 396 27.29 9.40 -22.96
CA GLU A 396 28.57 9.49 -22.26
C GLU A 396 28.55 10.58 -21.17
N ALA A 397 28.01 11.75 -21.47
CA ALA A 397 27.87 12.83 -20.50
C ALA A 397 26.96 12.45 -19.32
N PHE A 398 25.83 11.78 -19.58
CA PHE A 398 24.94 11.26 -18.53
C PHE A 398 25.64 10.20 -17.67
N LEU A 399 26.31 9.21 -18.28
CA LEU A 399 27.02 8.17 -17.53
C LEU A 399 28.12 8.73 -16.64
N ASN A 400 28.87 9.73 -17.11
CA ASN A 400 29.87 10.41 -16.30
C ASN A 400 29.24 11.16 -15.12
N ALA A 401 28.10 11.81 -15.29
CA ALA A 401 27.35 12.44 -14.20
C ALA A 401 26.80 11.39 -13.21
N ALA A 402 26.27 10.27 -13.71
CA ALA A 402 25.76 9.15 -12.93
C ALA A 402 26.85 8.51 -12.06
N GLU A 403 28.05 8.32 -12.60
CA GLU A 403 29.21 7.82 -11.85
C GLU A 403 29.58 8.76 -10.71
N ILE A 404 29.71 10.06 -10.96
CA ILE A 404 30.03 11.07 -9.94
C ILE A 404 28.96 11.10 -8.84
N PHE A 405 27.68 11.02 -9.19
CA PHE A 405 26.60 10.99 -8.23
C PHE A 405 26.60 9.68 -7.41
N SER A 406 26.77 8.54 -8.08
CA SER A 406 26.78 7.21 -7.45
C SER A 406 27.89 7.02 -6.42
N GLN A 407 29.05 7.66 -6.60
CA GLN A 407 30.16 7.60 -5.63
C GLN A 407 29.78 8.07 -4.22
N ARG A 408 28.74 8.92 -4.09
CA ARG A 408 28.21 9.37 -2.80
C ARG A 408 27.21 8.40 -2.18
N LEU A 409 26.66 7.49 -2.98
CA LEU A 409 25.56 6.59 -2.62
C LEU A 409 26.04 5.17 -2.35
N ILE A 410 27.03 4.71 -3.13
CA ILE A 410 27.53 3.33 -3.08
C ILE A 410 28.37 3.16 -1.82
N THR A 411 27.75 2.63 -0.77
CA THR A 411 28.44 2.06 0.38
C THR A 411 28.40 0.54 0.25
N PRO A 412 29.56 -0.16 0.17
CA PRO A 412 29.58 -1.59 -0.06
C PRO A 412 28.69 -2.38 0.91
N GLY A 413 27.74 -3.14 0.35
CA GLY A 413 26.83 -4.01 1.10
C GLY A 413 25.70 -3.29 1.86
N GLN A 414 25.58 -1.97 1.78
CA GLN A 414 24.49 -1.22 2.42
C GLN A 414 23.51 -0.70 1.37
N PRO A 415 22.21 -1.03 1.50
CA PRO A 415 21.22 -0.49 0.57
C PRO A 415 20.84 0.95 0.94
N SER A 416 20.52 1.76 -0.07
CA SER A 416 20.07 3.15 0.10
C SER A 416 18.68 3.38 -0.53
N PHE A 417 17.96 4.37 0.00
CA PHE A 417 16.61 4.72 -0.46
C PHE A 417 16.46 6.23 -0.62
N SER A 418 15.79 6.68 -1.66
CA SER A 418 15.41 8.09 -1.84
C SER A 418 14.02 8.23 -2.44
N LEU A 419 13.41 9.41 -2.27
CA LEU A 419 12.24 9.83 -3.04
C LEU A 419 12.60 10.78 -4.18
N ASP A 420 13.87 11.19 -4.27
CA ASP A 420 14.43 11.82 -5.46
C ASP A 420 14.82 10.72 -6.46
N GLY A 421 14.55 10.94 -7.75
CA GLY A 421 14.62 9.94 -8.84
C GLY A 421 15.76 10.19 -9.82
N ASP A 422 15.58 9.89 -11.09
CA ASP A 422 16.47 10.14 -12.24
C ASP A 422 17.75 9.29 -12.41
N LEU A 423 18.30 8.68 -11.35
CA LEU A 423 19.53 7.87 -11.51
C LEU A 423 19.20 6.49 -12.08
N ILE A 424 18.30 5.75 -11.42
CA ILE A 424 17.94 4.39 -11.86
C ILE A 424 17.16 4.47 -13.18
N SER A 425 16.22 5.40 -13.31
CA SER A 425 15.45 5.62 -14.54
C SER A 425 16.35 6.03 -15.70
N GLY A 426 17.26 7.00 -15.53
CA GLY A 426 18.19 7.40 -16.59
C GLY A 426 19.17 6.31 -16.99
N LEU A 427 19.68 5.51 -16.04
CA LEU A 427 20.52 4.35 -16.36
C LEU A 427 19.72 3.27 -17.12
N SER A 428 18.48 3.03 -16.74
CA SER A 428 17.56 2.14 -17.45
C SER A 428 17.36 2.59 -18.91
N VAL A 429 17.14 3.89 -19.12
CA VAL A 429 17.04 4.48 -20.47
C VAL A 429 18.29 4.19 -21.31
N VAL A 430 19.50 4.34 -20.76
CA VAL A 430 20.75 4.04 -21.49
C VAL A 430 20.84 2.55 -21.87
N VAL A 431 20.48 1.64 -20.95
CA VAL A 431 20.56 0.19 -21.23
C VAL A 431 19.60 -0.20 -22.35
N TRP A 432 18.42 0.39 -22.33
CA TRP A 432 17.37 0.17 -23.30
C TRP A 432 17.67 0.79 -24.67
N SER A 433 18.03 2.08 -24.73
CA SER A 433 18.13 2.84 -25.97
C SER A 433 19.44 2.62 -26.72
N CYS A 434 20.58 2.60 -26.04
CA CYS A 434 21.89 2.50 -26.70
C CYS A 434 22.15 1.10 -27.22
N THR A 435 22.43 0.92 -28.51
CA THR A 435 22.90 -0.36 -29.09
C THR A 435 24.40 -0.57 -28.92
N GLU A 436 25.15 0.50 -28.67
CA GLU A 436 26.57 0.42 -28.38
C GLU A 436 26.85 -0.36 -27.08
N GLY A 437 27.54 -1.50 -27.22
CA GLY A 437 27.94 -2.36 -26.10
C GLY A 437 28.62 -1.65 -24.92
N PRO A 438 29.52 -0.66 -25.12
CA PRO A 438 30.21 0.03 -24.01
C PRO A 438 29.29 0.86 -23.10
N HIS A 439 28.43 1.72 -23.64
CA HIS A 439 27.52 2.55 -22.84
C HIS A 439 26.52 1.69 -22.06
N ARG A 440 25.92 0.71 -22.74
CA ARG A 440 25.00 -0.27 -22.14
C ARG A 440 25.68 -1.07 -21.02
N ALA A 441 26.89 -1.56 -21.24
CA ALA A 441 27.64 -2.31 -20.24
C ALA A 441 27.99 -1.44 -19.02
N ARG A 442 28.39 -0.18 -19.22
CA ARG A 442 28.64 0.78 -18.13
C ARG A 442 27.37 1.05 -17.31
N ALA A 443 26.24 1.26 -17.97
CA ALA A 443 24.96 1.50 -17.29
C ALA A 443 24.53 0.30 -16.43
N LEU A 444 24.57 -0.92 -16.99
CA LEU A 444 24.26 -2.16 -16.26
C LEU A 444 25.19 -2.39 -15.07
N ASP A 445 26.49 -2.15 -15.26
CA ASP A 445 27.50 -2.29 -14.21
C ASP A 445 27.28 -1.29 -13.06
N LEU A 446 26.85 -0.05 -13.36
CA LEU A 446 26.43 0.90 -12.35
C LEU A 446 25.18 0.43 -11.60
N LEU A 447 24.12 0.06 -12.32
CA LEU A 447 22.87 -0.42 -11.71
C LEU A 447 23.10 -1.60 -10.74
N ARG A 448 23.94 -2.57 -11.12
CA ARG A 448 24.33 -3.71 -10.27
C ARG A 448 24.98 -3.27 -8.96
N ARG A 449 25.79 -2.23 -8.99
CA ARG A 449 26.54 -1.73 -7.81
C ARG A 449 25.72 -0.83 -6.89
N LEU A 450 24.64 -0.21 -7.39
CA LEU A 450 23.90 0.81 -6.65
C LEU A 450 23.28 0.28 -5.35
N ASN A 451 22.69 -0.93 -5.38
CA ASN A 451 21.92 -1.49 -4.26
C ASN A 451 20.94 -0.44 -3.70
N ARG A 452 20.16 0.18 -4.58
CA ARG A 452 19.43 1.41 -4.29
C ARG A 452 17.99 1.33 -4.75
N ARG A 453 17.12 2.03 -4.03
CA ARG A 453 15.73 2.30 -4.41
C ARG A 453 15.47 3.80 -4.53
N GLU A 454 14.74 4.19 -5.57
CA GLU A 454 14.31 5.56 -5.85
C GLU A 454 12.80 5.57 -6.07
N GLY A 455 12.04 5.87 -5.02
CA GLY A 455 10.59 5.75 -5.04
C GLY A 455 10.16 4.30 -5.34
N ILE A 456 9.70 4.06 -6.57
CA ILE A 456 9.29 2.74 -7.07
C ILE A 456 10.34 2.04 -7.93
N TRP A 457 11.45 2.70 -8.24
CA TRP A 457 12.58 2.11 -8.96
C TRP A 457 13.47 1.32 -7.99
N ASP A 458 13.73 0.04 -8.27
CA ASP A 458 14.73 -0.78 -7.56
C ASP A 458 15.84 -1.18 -8.53
N SER A 459 17.09 -0.82 -8.19
CA SER A 459 18.22 -1.03 -9.08
C SER A 459 18.49 -2.51 -9.37
N LYS A 460 18.12 -3.43 -8.48
CA LYS A 460 18.29 -4.89 -8.69
C LYS A 460 17.20 -5.43 -9.59
N GLU A 461 15.94 -5.08 -9.30
CA GLU A 461 14.80 -5.50 -10.13
C GLU A 461 14.96 -5.03 -11.58
N ILE A 462 15.44 -3.80 -11.78
CA ILE A 462 15.72 -3.23 -13.10
C ILE A 462 16.89 -3.93 -13.81
N VAL A 463 17.93 -4.38 -13.10
CA VAL A 463 19.00 -5.16 -13.72
C VAL A 463 18.49 -6.52 -14.18
N GLU A 464 17.76 -7.22 -13.33
CA GLU A 464 17.19 -8.54 -13.66
C GLU A 464 16.30 -8.45 -14.90
N MET A 465 15.49 -7.39 -14.96
CA MET A 465 14.67 -7.05 -16.11
C MET A 465 15.51 -6.86 -17.39
N HIS A 466 16.50 -5.97 -17.38
CA HIS A 466 17.33 -5.74 -18.58
C HIS A 466 18.17 -6.95 -18.99
N GLU A 467 18.67 -7.74 -18.05
CA GLU A 467 19.44 -8.95 -18.36
C GLU A 467 18.57 -10.01 -19.03
N ALA A 468 17.30 -10.14 -18.61
CA ALA A 468 16.33 -11.00 -19.27
C ALA A 468 16.04 -10.51 -20.70
N ALA A 469 15.84 -9.20 -20.90
CA ALA A 469 15.64 -8.60 -22.23
C ALA A 469 16.81 -8.89 -23.17
N LEU A 470 18.04 -8.66 -22.69
CA LEU A 470 19.26 -8.77 -23.47
C LEU A 470 19.66 -10.22 -23.78
N ALA A 471 19.03 -11.20 -23.13
CA ALA A 471 19.21 -12.62 -23.43
C ALA A 471 18.41 -13.07 -24.67
N LEU A 472 17.53 -12.22 -25.21
CA LEU A 472 16.70 -12.52 -26.37
C LEU A 472 17.34 -12.02 -27.67
N ASP A 473 16.95 -12.64 -28.79
CA ASP A 473 17.46 -12.29 -30.13
C ASP A 473 17.07 -10.86 -30.54
N ASP A 474 15.90 -10.40 -30.09
CA ASP A 474 15.44 -9.02 -30.24
C ASP A 474 15.02 -8.46 -28.86
N PRO A 475 15.95 -7.82 -28.13
CA PRO A 475 15.63 -7.24 -26.83
C PRO A 475 14.56 -6.16 -26.91
N LYS A 476 14.44 -5.43 -28.03
CA LYS A 476 13.42 -4.37 -28.20
C LYS A 476 12.01 -4.96 -28.20
N LEU A 477 11.83 -6.15 -28.76
CA LEU A 477 10.55 -6.86 -28.70
C LEU A 477 10.13 -7.19 -27.27
N TRP A 478 11.07 -7.58 -26.41
CA TRP A 478 10.78 -7.93 -25.01
C TRP A 478 10.36 -6.74 -24.16
N TYR A 479 10.98 -5.58 -24.38
CA TYR A 479 10.55 -4.34 -23.73
C TYR A 479 9.12 -3.93 -24.13
N ASN A 480 8.58 -4.53 -25.20
CA ASN A 480 7.22 -4.31 -25.69
C ASN A 480 6.25 -5.45 -25.29
N MET A 481 6.65 -6.41 -24.44
CA MET A 481 5.81 -7.52 -23.97
C MET A 481 5.31 -7.27 -22.53
N GLU A 482 4.10 -7.73 -22.18
CA GLU A 482 3.63 -7.80 -20.79
C GLU A 482 4.54 -8.73 -19.95
N ILE A 483 5.05 -8.24 -18.82
CA ILE A 483 5.84 -9.04 -17.88
C ILE A 483 5.04 -9.31 -16.58
N PRO A 484 4.83 -10.58 -16.20
CA PRO A 484 4.24 -10.93 -14.91
C PRO A 484 5.23 -10.79 -13.74
N GLY A 485 4.82 -10.28 -12.58
CA GLY A 485 5.59 -10.55 -11.35
C GLY A 485 5.57 -9.57 -10.17
N GLY A 486 4.90 -8.42 -10.20
CA GLY A 486 4.81 -7.54 -9.00
C GLY A 486 6.10 -6.80 -8.61
N VAL A 487 7.17 -6.90 -9.40
CA VAL A 487 7.89 -5.70 -9.88
C VAL A 487 6.82 -4.77 -10.45
N PRO A 488 6.89 -3.42 -10.40
CA PRO A 488 6.00 -2.60 -11.20
C PRO A 488 6.10 -3.17 -12.61
N GLY A 489 5.03 -3.88 -13.01
CA GLY A 489 4.90 -4.37 -14.35
C GLY A 489 5.04 -3.13 -15.15
N ILE A 490 6.04 -3.15 -16.02
CA ILE A 490 6.01 -2.32 -17.17
C ILE A 490 4.68 -2.70 -17.85
N ASP A 491 3.65 -1.91 -17.55
CA ASP A 491 2.31 -2.02 -18.10
C ASP A 491 2.38 -1.88 -19.63
N GLU A 492 1.30 -2.15 -20.36
CA GLU A 492 1.19 -2.07 -21.84
C GLU A 492 1.47 -0.65 -22.44
N SER A 493 2.19 0.19 -21.71
CA SER A 493 2.41 1.63 -21.89
C SER A 493 3.82 2.12 -21.54
N TRP A 494 4.84 1.27 -21.32
CA TRP A 494 6.15 1.72 -20.79
C TRP A 494 6.84 2.84 -21.57
N LEU A 495 6.95 2.64 -22.87
CA LEU A 495 7.63 3.57 -23.77
C LEU A 495 6.74 4.75 -24.14
N PHE A 496 5.51 4.64 -23.70
CA PHE A 496 4.41 5.50 -24.02
C PHE A 496 4.18 6.44 -22.82
N ASN A 497 4.32 6.08 -21.56
CA ASN A 497 4.18 7.10 -20.49
C ASN A 497 5.39 8.01 -20.23
N TYR A 498 6.48 7.81 -20.97
CA TYR A 498 7.44 8.88 -21.28
C TYR A 498 7.34 9.38 -22.74
N TYR A 499 6.46 8.81 -23.60
CA TYR A 499 6.15 9.18 -25.01
C TYR A 499 4.84 8.56 -25.66
N VAL A 500 3.61 8.79 -25.13
CA VAL A 500 2.21 8.55 -25.59
C VAL A 500 1.27 7.48 -24.87
N ILE A 501 -0.08 7.43 -25.01
CA ILE A 501 -1.03 6.39 -24.44
C ILE A 501 -2.13 5.93 -25.46
N GLY A 502 -2.50 4.62 -25.44
CA GLY A 502 -3.88 4.00 -25.53
C GLY A 502 -4.47 3.53 -26.90
N CYS A 503 -5.34 2.50 -27.11
CA CYS A 503 -6.02 1.41 -26.35
C CYS A 503 -6.68 0.30 -27.27
N THR A 504 -7.00 -0.88 -26.69
CA THR A 504 -8.13 -1.87 -26.91
C THR A 504 -8.03 -3.19 -27.76
N HIS A 505 -8.27 -4.31 -27.03
CA HIS A 505 -9.03 -5.56 -27.30
C HIS A 505 -8.41 -6.85 -27.92
N GLU A 506 -8.57 -7.93 -27.13
CA GLU A 506 -8.76 -9.38 -27.42
C GLU A 506 -8.10 -10.01 -28.65
N ILE A 507 -6.96 -10.72 -28.49
CA ILE A 507 -6.58 -11.81 -29.40
C ILE A 507 -5.93 -12.98 -28.64
N GLN A 508 -6.54 -14.16 -28.74
CA GLN A 508 -5.99 -15.47 -28.37
C GLN A 508 -4.82 -15.86 -29.30
N MET A 509 -3.76 -16.50 -28.76
CA MET A 509 -2.96 -17.64 -29.28
C MET A 509 -1.51 -17.62 -28.72
N PRO A 510 -0.64 -18.63 -28.96
CA PRO A 510 -0.76 -20.08 -28.79
C PRO A 510 0.29 -20.64 -27.79
N LEU A 511 -0.02 -21.78 -27.17
CA LEU A 511 0.84 -22.56 -26.27
C LEU A 511 2.14 -23.01 -26.95
N PHE A 512 3.31 -22.80 -26.31
CA PHE A 512 4.45 -23.74 -26.07
C PHE A 512 5.72 -22.97 -25.57
N PRO A 513 6.64 -23.61 -24.83
CA PRO A 513 6.68 -23.71 -23.37
C PRO A 513 7.76 -22.80 -22.73
N THR A 514 7.39 -22.03 -21.70
CA THR A 514 8.29 -21.18 -20.91
C THR A 514 8.68 -21.84 -19.57
N PRO A 515 9.88 -21.56 -19.01
CA PRO A 515 10.21 -21.90 -17.63
C PRO A 515 9.60 -20.86 -16.67
N ASP A 516 8.66 -21.29 -15.83
CA ASP A 516 7.73 -20.44 -15.07
C ASP A 516 8.34 -19.74 -13.84
N ALA A 517 8.14 -18.42 -13.75
CA ALA A 517 8.26 -17.65 -12.50
C ALA A 517 7.15 -16.57 -12.42
N ASN A 518 6.00 -16.97 -11.85
CA ASN A 518 4.92 -16.13 -11.30
C ASN A 518 3.87 -15.48 -12.23
N ILE A 519 3.26 -16.22 -13.17
CA ILE A 519 1.79 -16.17 -13.27
C ILE A 519 1.24 -17.31 -12.41
N PHE A 520 0.19 -17.00 -11.66
CA PHE A 520 -0.49 -17.85 -10.68
C PHE A 520 0.32 -18.13 -9.41
N LEU A 521 0.44 -17.12 -8.54
CA LEU A 521 -0.01 -17.46 -7.19
C LEU A 521 -1.50 -17.79 -7.34
N HIS A 522 -1.79 -19.09 -7.32
CA HIS A 522 -3.14 -19.60 -7.12
C HIS A 522 -3.80 -18.75 -6.03
N PRO A 523 -5.08 -18.35 -6.11
CA PRO A 523 -5.61 -17.34 -5.18
C PRO A 523 -5.47 -17.76 -3.69
N LEU A 524 -5.32 -19.06 -3.43
CA LEU A 524 -4.81 -19.61 -2.18
C LEU A 524 -3.45 -19.05 -1.72
N GLU A 525 -2.43 -19.05 -2.56
CA GLU A 525 -1.12 -18.49 -2.22
C GLU A 525 -1.14 -16.98 -2.08
N ARG A 526 -2.04 -16.28 -2.80
CA ARG A 526 -2.33 -14.85 -2.60
C ARG A 526 -2.97 -14.59 -1.23
N SER A 527 -3.96 -15.41 -0.85
CA SER A 527 -4.60 -15.34 0.48
C SER A 527 -3.64 -15.66 1.63
N LEU A 528 -2.71 -16.61 1.41
CA LEU A 528 -1.72 -17.01 2.42
C LEU A 528 -0.66 -15.93 2.64
N LYS A 529 -0.40 -15.08 1.63
CA LYS A 529 0.55 -13.97 1.69
C LYS A 529 -0.11 -12.62 2.02
N ALA A 530 -1.43 -12.56 2.08
CA ALA A 530 -2.16 -11.33 2.36
C ALA A 530 -1.79 -10.74 3.72
N THR A 531 -1.52 -9.43 3.75
CA THR A 531 -1.06 -8.72 4.96
C THR A 531 -2.17 -7.89 5.60
N SER A 532 -3.31 -7.74 4.93
CA SER A 532 -4.49 -7.03 5.43
C SER A 532 -5.79 -7.84 5.31
N LEU A 533 -6.75 -7.52 6.19
CA LEU A 533 -8.07 -8.15 6.20
C LEU A 533 -8.84 -7.85 4.90
N SER A 534 -8.69 -6.64 4.35
CA SER A 534 -9.30 -6.21 3.08
C SER A 534 -8.75 -6.95 1.87
N GLU A 535 -7.45 -7.23 1.83
CA GLU A 535 -6.80 -7.99 0.77
C GLU A 535 -7.24 -9.47 0.78
N THR A 536 -7.38 -10.04 1.98
CA THR A 536 -7.94 -11.39 2.18
C THR A 536 -9.38 -11.47 1.70
N LEU A 537 -10.20 -10.46 2.03
CA LEU A 537 -11.59 -10.34 1.59
C LEU A 537 -11.71 -10.23 0.06
N SER A 538 -10.98 -9.31 -0.58
CA SER A 538 -10.99 -9.14 -2.04
C SER A 538 -10.59 -10.42 -2.76
N THR A 539 -9.51 -11.07 -2.28
CA THR A 539 -9.00 -12.31 -2.87
C THR A 539 -10.03 -13.44 -2.80
N TYR A 540 -10.73 -13.58 -1.67
CA TYR A 540 -11.76 -14.62 -1.53
C TYR A 540 -13.06 -14.29 -2.28
N ASP A 541 -13.48 -13.03 -2.35
CA ASP A 541 -14.64 -12.63 -3.15
C ASP A 541 -14.39 -12.87 -4.65
N GLU A 542 -13.17 -12.60 -5.15
CA GLU A 542 -12.75 -12.88 -6.53
C GLU A 542 -12.62 -14.39 -6.81
N TRP A 543 -12.06 -15.15 -5.86
CA TRP A 543 -11.80 -16.59 -6.01
C TRP A 543 -13.03 -17.48 -5.82
N ALA A 544 -14.11 -16.97 -5.22
CA ALA A 544 -15.26 -17.76 -4.79
C ALA A 544 -15.84 -18.68 -5.88
N ASN A 545 -15.94 -18.21 -7.13
CA ASN A 545 -16.57 -18.98 -8.22
C ASN A 545 -15.68 -20.10 -8.80
N THR A 546 -14.35 -20.05 -8.62
CA THR A 546 -13.42 -21.09 -9.14
C THR A 546 -12.75 -21.93 -8.04
N TYR A 547 -12.86 -21.52 -6.77
CA TYR A 547 -12.26 -22.17 -5.59
C TYR A 547 -12.38 -23.70 -5.60
N ASN A 548 -13.61 -24.22 -5.76
CA ASN A 548 -13.85 -25.67 -5.69
C ASN A 548 -13.11 -26.45 -6.78
N GLN A 549 -13.05 -25.90 -8.00
CA GLN A 549 -12.37 -26.55 -9.12
C GLN A 549 -10.86 -26.55 -8.94
N ASP A 550 -10.31 -25.53 -8.26
CA ASP A 550 -8.88 -25.41 -8.09
C ASP A 550 -8.35 -26.26 -6.92
N VAL A 551 -9.09 -26.36 -5.80
CA VAL A 551 -8.72 -27.25 -4.68
C VAL A 551 -8.97 -28.73 -4.97
N GLU A 552 -9.87 -29.05 -5.91
CA GLU A 552 -10.09 -30.43 -6.38
C GLU A 552 -8.88 -30.97 -7.15
N LYS A 553 -8.19 -30.11 -7.92
CA LYS A 553 -6.93 -30.46 -8.62
C LYS A 553 -5.77 -30.78 -7.66
N GLU A 554 -5.82 -30.27 -6.43
CA GLU A 554 -4.76 -30.47 -5.41
C GLU A 554 -5.06 -31.60 -4.41
N GLU A 555 -6.10 -32.40 -4.65
CA GLU A 555 -6.56 -33.46 -3.74
C GLU A 555 -6.77 -32.93 -2.31
N TYR A 556 -7.62 -31.90 -2.16
CA TYR A 556 -7.96 -31.31 -0.86
C TYR A 556 -8.85 -32.24 -0.01
N VAL A 557 -8.20 -33.06 0.82
CA VAL A 557 -8.84 -34.12 1.64
C VAL A 557 -9.31 -33.65 3.02
N ALA A 558 -8.92 -32.45 3.44
CA ALA A 558 -9.17 -31.97 4.79
C ALA A 558 -10.67 -31.89 5.17
N PRO A 559 -11.58 -31.40 4.29
CA PRO A 559 -13.01 -31.36 4.62
C PRO A 559 -13.58 -32.74 4.97
N GLN A 560 -13.22 -33.78 4.22
CA GLN A 560 -13.70 -35.14 4.43
C GLN A 560 -13.09 -35.76 5.69
N LEU A 561 -11.77 -35.64 5.88
CA LEU A 561 -11.09 -36.19 7.06
C LEU A 561 -11.56 -35.53 8.36
N ALA A 562 -11.70 -34.20 8.37
CA ALA A 562 -12.19 -33.47 9.55
C ALA A 562 -13.67 -33.77 9.84
N SER A 563 -14.50 -33.91 8.81
CA SER A 563 -15.91 -34.30 8.98
C SER A 563 -16.04 -35.71 9.56
N GLN A 564 -15.17 -36.64 9.13
CA GLN A 564 -15.13 -38.00 9.68
C GLN A 564 -14.65 -38.01 11.14
N ASP A 565 -13.64 -37.21 11.48
CA ASP A 565 -13.20 -37.04 12.87
C ASP A 565 -14.32 -36.49 13.74
N LEU A 566 -15.06 -35.49 13.25
CA LEU A 566 -16.20 -34.92 13.95
C LEU A 566 -17.24 -36.01 14.25
N VAL A 567 -17.68 -36.78 13.25
CA VAL A 567 -18.65 -37.88 13.44
C VAL A 567 -18.15 -38.91 14.43
N THR A 568 -16.87 -39.26 14.35
CA THR A 568 -16.26 -40.31 15.19
C THR A 568 -16.25 -39.92 16.67
N HIS A 569 -16.08 -38.63 16.95
CA HIS A 569 -15.97 -38.10 18.31
C HIS A 569 -17.25 -37.44 18.83
N LEU A 570 -18.23 -37.21 17.97
CA LEU A 570 -19.53 -36.68 18.34
C LEU A 570 -20.31 -37.70 19.16
N GLY A 571 -20.62 -37.36 20.41
CA GLY A 571 -21.38 -38.23 21.32
C GLY A 571 -22.87 -38.37 20.99
N THR A 572 -23.36 -37.67 19.96
CA THR A 572 -24.77 -37.64 19.53
C THR A 572 -24.89 -38.09 18.07
N GLN A 573 -26.11 -38.47 17.67
CA GLN A 573 -26.38 -38.77 16.26
C GLN A 573 -26.21 -37.50 15.43
N ILE A 574 -25.38 -37.55 14.39
CA ILE A 574 -25.06 -36.38 13.56
C ILE A 574 -26.29 -35.72 12.94
N SER A 575 -27.34 -36.49 12.62
CA SER A 575 -28.62 -35.99 12.11
C SER A 575 -29.39 -35.12 13.11
N SER A 576 -29.05 -35.19 14.40
CA SER A 576 -29.68 -34.41 15.48
C SER A 576 -28.78 -33.30 16.02
N ALA A 577 -27.50 -33.30 15.65
CA ALA A 577 -26.52 -32.36 16.15
C ALA A 577 -26.63 -31.01 15.44
N LYS A 578 -26.57 -29.92 16.20
CA LYS A 578 -26.46 -28.57 15.65
C LYS A 578 -24.99 -28.21 15.49
N ILE A 579 -24.55 -28.00 14.25
CA ILE A 579 -23.13 -27.84 13.92
C ILE A 579 -22.88 -26.44 13.35
N LEU A 580 -21.82 -25.79 13.84
CA LEU A 580 -21.29 -24.55 13.27
C LEU A 580 -20.05 -24.87 12.42
N ASP A 581 -20.10 -24.49 11.15
CA ASP A 581 -18.96 -24.47 10.24
C ASP A 581 -18.36 -23.05 10.22
N ALA A 582 -17.24 -22.89 10.91
CA ALA A 582 -16.57 -21.61 11.15
C ALA A 582 -15.47 -21.37 10.12
N GLY A 583 -15.70 -20.42 9.22
CA GLY A 583 -14.90 -20.25 8.00
C GLY A 583 -15.35 -21.22 6.91
N CYS A 584 -16.65 -21.27 6.65
CA CYS A 584 -17.27 -22.28 5.80
C CYS A 584 -16.88 -22.17 4.30
N GLY A 585 -16.31 -21.04 3.87
CA GLY A 585 -15.93 -20.79 2.49
C GLY A 585 -17.08 -21.06 1.53
N THR A 586 -16.79 -21.82 0.46
CA THR A 586 -17.76 -22.27 -0.55
C THR A 586 -18.64 -23.44 -0.12
N GLY A 587 -18.48 -23.98 1.10
CA GLY A 587 -19.38 -24.99 1.66
C GLY A 587 -18.93 -26.46 1.60
N LEU A 588 -17.68 -26.75 1.24
CA LEU A 588 -17.16 -28.12 1.08
C LEU A 588 -17.30 -28.99 2.34
N VAL A 589 -17.11 -28.39 3.52
CA VAL A 589 -17.30 -29.08 4.81
C VAL A 589 -18.79 -29.40 5.03
N GLY A 590 -19.68 -28.46 4.70
CA GLY A 590 -21.13 -28.67 4.81
C GLY A 590 -21.62 -29.81 3.93
N GLU A 591 -21.13 -29.91 2.69
CA GLU A 591 -21.44 -31.02 1.80
C GLU A 591 -20.90 -32.37 2.33
N ALA A 592 -19.68 -32.39 2.86
CA ALA A 592 -19.08 -33.57 3.46
C ALA A 592 -19.86 -34.06 4.69
N LEU A 593 -20.25 -33.15 5.59
CA LEU A 593 -21.09 -33.47 6.76
C LEU A 593 -22.49 -33.94 6.35
N THR A 594 -23.08 -33.36 5.31
CA THR A 594 -24.39 -33.78 4.79
C THR A 594 -24.35 -35.20 4.25
N LYS A 595 -23.28 -35.58 3.53
CA LYS A 595 -23.06 -36.96 3.07
C LYS A 595 -22.92 -37.94 4.23
N LEU A 596 -22.46 -37.49 5.39
CA LEU A 596 -22.37 -38.26 6.63
C LEU A 596 -23.67 -38.24 7.46
N GLY A 597 -24.71 -37.55 6.99
CA GLY A 597 -26.04 -37.53 7.61
C GLY A 597 -26.36 -36.31 8.47
N ALA A 598 -25.55 -35.24 8.43
CA ALA A 598 -25.90 -33.98 9.08
C ALA A 598 -27.07 -33.29 8.38
N SER A 599 -27.97 -32.67 9.15
CA SER A 599 -29.11 -31.91 8.62
C SER A 599 -29.33 -30.55 9.29
N ASN A 600 -28.46 -30.18 10.23
CA ASN A 600 -28.57 -28.92 10.99
C ASN A 600 -27.23 -28.19 11.02
N LEU A 601 -26.87 -27.65 9.86
CA LEU A 601 -25.60 -26.97 9.59
C LEU A 601 -25.81 -25.45 9.55
N HIS A 602 -24.95 -24.71 10.24
CA HIS A 602 -24.89 -23.26 10.22
C HIS A 602 -23.49 -22.86 9.77
N GLY A 603 -23.37 -21.99 8.76
CA GLY A 603 -22.07 -21.54 8.24
C GLY A 603 -21.81 -20.07 8.56
N ILE A 604 -20.56 -19.74 8.86
CA ILE A 604 -20.09 -18.37 8.93
C ILE A 604 -18.80 -18.21 8.13
N ASP A 605 -18.67 -17.10 7.41
CA ASP A 605 -17.44 -16.75 6.69
C ASP A 605 -17.25 -15.23 6.70
N LEU A 606 -16.02 -14.77 6.45
CA LEU A 606 -15.72 -13.35 6.34
C LEU A 606 -16.17 -12.79 4.98
N SER A 607 -16.08 -13.59 3.91
CA SER A 607 -16.35 -13.20 2.53
C SER A 607 -17.82 -13.36 2.17
N PRO A 608 -18.53 -12.29 1.78
CA PRO A 608 -19.88 -12.40 1.23
C PRO A 608 -19.93 -13.25 -0.05
N GLY A 609 -18.94 -13.15 -0.94
CA GLY A 609 -18.89 -13.93 -2.18
C GLY A 609 -18.78 -15.44 -1.94
N MET A 610 -18.00 -15.86 -0.93
CA MET A 610 -17.92 -17.26 -0.50
C MET A 610 -19.26 -17.76 0.02
N LEU A 611 -19.97 -16.95 0.81
CA LEU A 611 -21.29 -17.30 1.33
C LEU A 611 -22.34 -17.44 0.22
N GLU A 612 -22.27 -16.62 -0.84
CA GLU A 612 -23.16 -16.78 -2.00
C GLU A 612 -22.95 -18.13 -2.70
N VAL A 613 -21.73 -18.63 -2.75
CA VAL A 613 -21.43 -19.97 -3.31
C VAL A 613 -21.90 -21.07 -2.35
N ALA A 614 -21.64 -20.93 -1.05
CA ALA A 614 -22.11 -21.87 -0.03
C ALA A 614 -23.65 -21.96 0.00
N GLU A 615 -24.36 -20.87 -0.23
CA GLU A 615 -25.83 -20.85 -0.29
C GLU A 615 -26.36 -21.74 -1.42
N ARG A 616 -25.67 -21.78 -2.57
CA ARG A 616 -26.05 -22.60 -3.73
C ARG A 616 -25.97 -24.11 -3.46
N THR A 617 -25.19 -24.54 -2.46
CA THR A 617 -25.12 -25.97 -2.07
C THR A 617 -26.43 -26.46 -1.44
N GLY A 618 -27.22 -25.56 -0.84
CA GLY A 618 -28.48 -25.88 -0.18
C GLY A 618 -28.35 -26.69 1.12
N VAL A 619 -27.14 -26.88 1.66
CA VAL A 619 -26.91 -27.73 2.85
C VAL A 619 -26.97 -26.97 4.18
N TYR A 620 -26.83 -25.65 4.17
CA TYR A 620 -26.82 -24.81 5.37
C TYR A 620 -28.22 -24.28 5.70
N GLN A 621 -28.62 -24.35 6.98
CA GLN A 621 -29.85 -23.72 7.49
C GLN A 621 -29.72 -22.20 7.62
N SER A 622 -28.50 -21.70 7.86
CA SER A 622 -28.19 -20.27 7.90
C SER A 622 -26.75 -20.01 7.51
N LEU A 623 -26.52 -18.91 6.80
CA LEU A 623 -25.20 -18.39 6.44
C LEU A 623 -25.10 -16.94 6.92
N ASN A 624 -24.03 -16.58 7.61
CA ASN A 624 -23.82 -15.23 8.13
C ASN A 624 -22.38 -14.75 7.97
N VAL A 625 -22.22 -13.48 7.62
CA VAL A 625 -20.90 -12.84 7.59
C VAL A 625 -20.39 -12.67 9.02
N ALA A 626 -19.21 -13.20 9.34
CA ALA A 626 -18.56 -13.02 10.63
C ALA A 626 -17.03 -13.06 10.52
N ASN A 627 -16.37 -12.24 11.35
CA ASN A 627 -14.92 -12.23 11.49
C ASN A 627 -14.51 -13.14 12.66
N LEU A 628 -13.81 -14.25 12.38
CA LEU A 628 -13.35 -15.21 13.41
C LEU A 628 -12.28 -14.65 14.34
N ALA A 629 -11.64 -13.53 13.99
CA ALA A 629 -10.72 -12.81 14.86
C ALA A 629 -11.44 -11.92 15.91
N GLU A 630 -12.77 -11.83 15.85
CA GLU A 630 -13.61 -11.05 16.76
C GLU A 630 -14.60 -11.93 17.53
N THR A 631 -15.27 -11.35 18.53
CA THR A 631 -16.35 -12.05 19.25
C THR A 631 -17.53 -12.29 18.31
N LEU A 632 -17.97 -13.54 18.22
CA LEU A 632 -19.09 -13.95 17.36
C LEU A 632 -20.42 -13.51 17.98
N ASP A 633 -21.34 -12.98 17.17
CA ASP A 633 -22.72 -12.65 17.57
C ASP A 633 -23.58 -13.93 17.68
N ILE A 634 -23.08 -14.88 18.47
CA ILE A 634 -23.64 -16.20 18.71
C ILE A 634 -23.71 -16.39 20.23
N PRO A 635 -24.86 -16.76 20.80
CA PRO A 635 -24.97 -17.04 22.23
C PRO A 635 -24.03 -18.17 22.68
N SER A 636 -23.55 -18.11 23.91
CA SER A 636 -22.73 -19.20 24.47
C SER A 636 -23.51 -20.52 24.51
N GLN A 637 -22.81 -21.65 24.37
CA GLN A 637 -23.40 -23.00 24.43
C GLN A 637 -24.54 -23.25 23.43
N SER A 638 -24.39 -22.75 22.20
CA SER A 638 -25.39 -22.87 21.14
C SER A 638 -25.24 -24.14 20.29
N TYR A 639 -24.03 -24.65 20.13
CA TYR A 639 -23.71 -25.71 19.16
C TYR A 639 -23.23 -27.00 19.84
N ASP A 640 -23.65 -28.14 19.29
CA ASP A 640 -23.19 -29.47 19.70
C ASP A 640 -21.79 -29.76 19.14
N ALA A 641 -21.46 -29.16 17.99
CA ALA A 641 -20.10 -29.17 17.45
C ALA A 641 -19.74 -27.88 16.70
N VAL A 642 -18.45 -27.55 16.70
CA VAL A 642 -17.85 -26.50 15.88
C VAL A 642 -16.76 -27.12 15.02
N ILE A 643 -16.79 -26.88 13.72
CA ILE A 643 -15.76 -27.34 12.78
C ILE A 643 -15.15 -26.13 12.07
N CYS A 644 -13.82 -26.12 11.90
CA CYS A 644 -13.08 -25.04 11.25
C CYS A 644 -11.95 -25.62 10.40
N VAL A 645 -12.12 -25.64 9.08
CA VAL A 645 -11.22 -26.35 8.17
C VAL A 645 -10.66 -25.38 7.14
N GLY A 646 -9.34 -25.38 6.95
CA GLY A 646 -8.67 -24.52 5.97
C GLY A 646 -8.54 -23.05 6.34
N THR A 647 -9.05 -22.61 7.49
CA THR A 647 -9.04 -21.19 7.90
C THR A 647 -7.84 -20.79 8.76
N MET A 648 -7.28 -21.71 9.55
CA MET A 648 -6.16 -21.44 10.47
C MET A 648 -4.80 -21.62 9.76
N THR A 649 -4.41 -20.59 9.00
CA THR A 649 -3.22 -20.59 8.13
C THR A 649 -2.29 -19.40 8.43
N GLU A 650 -1.49 -18.97 7.45
CA GLU A 650 -0.58 -17.82 7.59
C GLU A 650 -1.28 -16.45 7.61
N GLY A 651 -2.58 -16.41 7.32
CA GLY A 651 -3.42 -15.22 7.35
C GLY A 651 -3.86 -14.76 8.75
N HIS A 652 -5.01 -14.08 8.80
CA HIS A 652 -5.44 -13.18 9.89
C HIS A 652 -6.17 -13.81 11.07
N VAL A 653 -6.65 -15.05 10.97
CA VAL A 653 -7.26 -15.74 12.12
C VAL A 653 -6.13 -16.24 13.01
N GLY A 654 -6.08 -15.79 14.27
CA GLY A 654 -5.12 -16.23 15.25
C GLY A 654 -5.67 -17.28 16.23
N PRO A 655 -4.83 -17.79 17.14
CA PRO A 655 -5.22 -18.82 18.11
C PRO A 655 -6.35 -18.40 19.07
N GLU A 656 -6.59 -17.09 19.23
CA GLU A 656 -7.69 -16.54 20.03
C GLU A 656 -9.08 -17.02 19.60
N ALA A 657 -9.28 -17.41 18.33
CA ALA A 657 -10.54 -17.95 17.84
C ALA A 657 -11.03 -19.18 18.64
N PHE A 658 -10.10 -19.96 19.21
CA PHE A 658 -10.47 -21.10 20.07
C PHE A 658 -11.22 -20.68 21.34
N ASP A 659 -11.07 -19.46 21.85
CA ASP A 659 -11.88 -19.00 22.99
C ASP A 659 -13.36 -18.90 22.62
N GLU A 660 -13.65 -18.41 21.42
CA GLU A 660 -15.01 -18.30 20.90
C GLU A 660 -15.57 -19.66 20.55
N PHE A 661 -14.79 -20.55 19.95
CA PHE A 661 -15.23 -21.92 19.66
C PHE A 661 -15.63 -22.67 20.93
N VAL A 662 -14.83 -22.55 22.00
CA VAL A 662 -15.18 -23.11 23.31
C VAL A 662 -16.42 -22.44 23.89
N ARG A 663 -16.57 -21.12 23.75
CA ARG A 663 -17.72 -20.37 24.28
C ARG A 663 -19.03 -20.77 23.61
N VAL A 664 -19.06 -20.90 22.29
CA VAL A 664 -20.29 -21.19 21.53
C VAL A 664 -20.65 -22.67 21.52
N SER A 665 -19.71 -23.55 21.86
CA SER A 665 -19.95 -24.98 22.04
C SER A 665 -20.63 -25.28 23.37
N LYS A 666 -21.54 -26.26 23.39
CA LYS A 666 -22.13 -26.80 24.62
C LYS A 666 -21.08 -27.57 25.44
N ALA A 667 -21.34 -27.77 26.72
CA ALA A 667 -20.57 -28.71 27.53
C ALA A 667 -20.69 -30.13 26.94
N GLY A 668 -19.56 -30.83 26.81
CA GLY A 668 -19.46 -32.09 26.06
C GLY A 668 -19.48 -31.93 24.54
N GLY A 669 -19.55 -30.70 24.02
CA GLY A 669 -19.52 -30.42 22.58
C GLY A 669 -18.13 -30.63 21.98
N VAL A 670 -18.08 -30.93 20.68
CA VAL A 670 -16.85 -31.28 19.98
C VAL A 670 -16.37 -30.14 19.09
N ILE A 671 -15.09 -29.79 19.17
CA ILE A 671 -14.44 -28.84 18.27
C ILE A 671 -13.45 -29.61 17.39
N VAL A 672 -13.59 -29.49 16.07
CA VAL A 672 -12.61 -30.03 15.10
C VAL A 672 -12.00 -28.88 14.32
N SER A 673 -10.67 -28.79 14.31
CA SER A 673 -9.97 -27.75 13.55
C SER A 673 -8.73 -28.28 12.84
N THR A 674 -8.45 -27.73 11.65
CA THR A 674 -7.19 -27.97 10.93
C THR A 674 -6.31 -26.72 11.01
N ILE A 675 -5.08 -26.88 11.50
CA ILE A 675 -4.10 -25.79 11.61
C ILE A 675 -2.90 -26.12 10.75
N ARG A 676 -2.52 -25.22 9.83
CA ARG A 676 -1.37 -25.44 8.93
C ARG A 676 -0.11 -25.69 9.75
N GLU A 677 0.69 -26.68 9.34
CA GLU A 677 1.91 -27.07 10.07
C GLU A 677 2.84 -25.87 10.32
N SER A 678 3.01 -24.99 9.31
CA SER A 678 3.91 -23.84 9.40
C SER A 678 3.53 -22.85 10.51
N VAL A 679 2.26 -22.82 10.95
CA VAL A 679 1.79 -21.88 11.98
C VAL A 679 1.50 -22.53 13.32
N TRP A 680 1.41 -23.86 13.40
CA TRP A 680 1.02 -24.61 14.60
C TRP A 680 1.82 -24.19 15.85
N GLN A 681 3.15 -24.19 15.75
CA GLN A 681 4.03 -23.71 16.81
C GLN A 681 4.36 -22.23 16.65
N ALA A 682 4.70 -21.80 15.44
CA ALA A 682 5.22 -20.46 15.16
C ALA A 682 4.24 -19.33 15.56
N LYS A 683 2.93 -19.56 15.43
CA LYS A 683 1.88 -18.60 15.83
C LYS A 683 1.20 -18.93 17.17
N GLY A 684 1.70 -19.91 17.92
CA GLY A 684 1.22 -20.20 19.28
C GLY A 684 -0.09 -20.98 19.37
N TYR A 685 -0.53 -21.65 18.30
CA TYR A 685 -1.73 -22.52 18.33
C TYR A 685 -1.58 -23.70 19.28
N GLU A 686 -0.41 -24.34 19.29
CA GLU A 686 -0.12 -25.43 20.24
C GLU A 686 -0.24 -24.96 21.70
N ALA A 687 0.39 -23.83 22.01
CA ALA A 687 0.36 -23.25 23.35
C ALA A 687 -1.07 -22.87 23.76
N LYS A 688 -1.87 -22.36 22.82
CA LYS A 688 -3.28 -22.03 23.06
C LYS A 688 -4.11 -23.27 23.40
N VAL A 689 -4.02 -24.32 22.58
CA VAL A 689 -4.77 -25.57 22.77
C VAL A 689 -4.39 -26.22 24.11
N ASN A 690 -3.09 -26.33 24.39
CA ASN A 690 -2.60 -26.87 25.66
C ASN A 690 -3.08 -26.00 26.84
N GLY A 691 -2.99 -24.68 26.72
CA GLY A 691 -3.43 -23.75 27.77
C GLY A 691 -4.94 -23.78 28.04
N LEU A 692 -5.77 -24.13 27.05
CA LEU A 692 -7.20 -24.39 27.28
C LEU A 692 -7.43 -25.73 28.00
N ALA A 693 -6.63 -26.75 27.69
CA ALA A 693 -6.69 -28.04 28.33
C ALA A 693 -6.23 -27.99 29.79
N ASP A 694 -5.11 -27.32 30.06
CA ASP A 694 -4.55 -27.14 31.41
C ASP A 694 -5.51 -26.36 32.33
N LYS A 695 -6.30 -25.45 31.77
CA LYS A 695 -7.35 -24.72 32.47
C LYS A 695 -8.64 -25.52 32.66
N GLY A 696 -8.68 -26.76 32.19
CA GLY A 696 -9.85 -27.64 32.25
C GLY A 696 -11.04 -27.11 31.44
N ARG A 697 -10.82 -26.27 30.43
CA ARG A 697 -11.89 -25.77 29.55
C ARG A 697 -12.19 -26.72 28.40
N VAL A 698 -11.20 -27.51 28.01
CA VAL A 698 -11.32 -28.55 26.99
C VAL A 698 -10.51 -29.76 27.39
N LYS A 699 -10.81 -30.90 26.78
CA LYS A 699 -9.98 -32.09 26.75
C LYS A 699 -9.50 -32.29 25.33
N VAL A 700 -8.19 -32.47 25.13
CA VAL A 700 -7.65 -32.82 23.80
C VAL A 700 -7.94 -34.30 23.55
N VAL A 701 -8.84 -34.59 22.62
CA VAL A 701 -9.27 -35.94 22.27
C VAL A 701 -8.31 -36.56 21.26
N ALA A 702 -7.96 -35.80 20.22
CA ALA A 702 -7.01 -36.22 19.20
C ALA A 702 -6.17 -35.04 18.71
N ARG A 703 -4.92 -35.35 18.34
CA ARG A 703 -4.01 -34.43 17.65
C ARG A 703 -3.19 -35.27 16.67
N LYS A 704 -3.45 -35.11 15.38
CA LYS A 704 -2.76 -35.86 14.32
C LYS A 704 -2.20 -34.89 13.28
N ARG A 705 -1.00 -35.18 12.80
CA ARG A 705 -0.38 -34.49 11.67
C ARG A 705 -0.75 -35.28 10.42
N GLU A 706 -1.52 -34.66 9.53
CA GLU A 706 -2.05 -35.32 8.33
C GLU A 706 -1.93 -34.41 7.11
N HIS A 707 -2.08 -35.00 5.92
CA HIS A 707 -2.20 -34.22 4.69
C HIS A 707 -3.49 -33.41 4.73
N GLN A 708 -3.35 -32.11 4.54
CA GLN A 708 -4.47 -31.22 4.25
C GLN A 708 -4.79 -31.27 2.75
N ARG A 709 -3.76 -31.20 1.91
CA ARG A 709 -3.83 -31.34 0.45
C ARG A 709 -2.75 -32.33 0.00
N ILE A 710 -3.14 -33.43 -0.61
CA ILE A 710 -2.21 -34.51 -0.98
C ILE A 710 -1.37 -34.07 -2.18
N GLY A 711 -2.01 -33.60 -3.25
CA GLY A 711 -1.34 -33.18 -4.49
C GLY A 711 -0.36 -32.03 -4.30
N ALA A 712 -0.60 -31.16 -3.32
CA ALA A 712 0.27 -30.03 -2.98
C ALA A 712 1.30 -30.32 -1.85
N GLY A 713 1.31 -31.53 -1.27
CA GLY A 713 2.24 -31.89 -0.19
C GLY A 713 2.06 -31.06 1.11
N VAL A 714 0.88 -30.49 1.33
CA VAL A 714 0.63 -29.58 2.47
C VAL A 714 0.09 -30.34 3.68
N TYR A 715 0.78 -30.19 4.81
CA TYR A 715 0.40 -30.80 6.09
C TYR A 715 -0.30 -29.82 7.03
N ALA A 716 -1.22 -30.35 7.83
CA ALA A 716 -1.88 -29.66 8.92
C ALA A 716 -1.98 -30.55 10.16
N TYR A 717 -2.08 -29.91 11.32
CA TYR A 717 -2.51 -30.56 12.55
C TYR A 717 -4.03 -30.55 12.62
N PHE A 718 -4.63 -31.74 12.64
CA PHE A 718 -6.04 -31.95 12.91
C PHE A 718 -6.19 -32.12 14.42
N VAL A 719 -6.93 -31.21 15.03
CA VAL A 719 -7.13 -31.16 16.47
C VAL A 719 -8.60 -31.39 16.76
N VAL A 720 -8.88 -32.38 17.60
CA VAL A 720 -10.21 -32.68 18.12
C VAL A 720 -10.21 -32.39 19.61
N LEU A 721 -11.11 -31.50 20.03
CA LEU A 721 -11.29 -31.08 21.41
C LEU A 721 -12.70 -31.39 21.88
N GLU A 722 -12.84 -31.77 23.14
CA GLU A 722 -14.12 -31.92 23.83
C GLU A 722 -14.23 -30.83 24.89
N VAL A 723 -15.26 -29.98 24.80
CA VAL A 723 -15.50 -28.88 25.74
C VAL A 723 -15.98 -29.44 27.08
N GLN A 724 -15.38 -28.96 28.18
CA GLN A 724 -15.65 -29.45 29.54
C GLN A 724 -16.67 -28.60 30.29
#